data_AF-A0A3B3CYD0-F1
#
_entry.id   AF-A0A3B3CYD0-F1
#
_cell.length_a   1.000
_cell.length_b   1.000
_cell.length_c   1.000
_cell.angle_alpha   90.00
_cell.angle_beta   90.00
_cell.angle_gamma   90.00
#
_symmetry.space_group_name_H-M   'P 1'
#
loop_
_entity.id
_entity.type
_entity.pdbx_description
1 polymer ?
#
loop_
_entity_poly.entity_id
_entity_poly.type
_entity_poly.pdbx_seq_one_letter_code
_entity_poly.pdbx_strand_id
1 'polypeptide(L)'
;MKLLFAAALFVLYTFDSADSSAYDKILSHSRIRAKKEGLNVCALQQVVGSKKKYFSTCRNWHYGAICGKKATVLYECCPGYIKMEGIRGCPAVAPIDHIYGSLGIVKASSTQKYSDISKVRPEIEGTGSFTFFAPSNEAWELLDEDVRNALVSNVNIELYNALHYHMANTRLLTKDLKNGMTITSMYNDLGLHINHYPNGVVTVNCARIIYGNQIATNGVVHVIDRVISAIGNSMQDVIEVNDDLTTLFDLAQSSGLLEKLGEPGHYTLFAPTNDAFEKLGRGVLERLQSDKEVLKALLNFHLLDSVQCSEAIMAGTSYETLEGNTIEIGCDGDSLTVNGIKMVLKKDIVTKNGVIHLIDQVLLPDSAKVVMELLGSSQSNFGDMISELGISGNMAADAEYTLLAPLNDVFTDEVMSIDQEILRGVLENHILKKKISLGKMFNGQLVETIGGKTLRVFVYRTAVCIENSCLIRGSKEGANGALHLMKTLLKPADKTMFEILEQNGSFKIFLSLMEAAGLTDVLRQEGSFTLFAPSDKAFAGLSARDLDLLKSNGNALKTILLYHFTNGVFIGGGLEFGVTNLLKSLQGSKLKLIFANSTVQVNSVKVPAADVMATNGVVHFVDQILYPEEIPVGSQDLLVVLKKLVSYMQVKYIAGFKYQEIPLTFMKTIVRRVIEEVPGVTRTRYIERPKFKKITIEGDTETITRVVEGSPSFGRMTKIVQSEEEPWF
;
A
#
# COMPACT_ATOMS: atom_id res chain seq x y z
N MET A 1 -19.28 25.72 -57.68
CA MET A 1 -19.88 26.80 -56.87
C MET A 1 -20.82 26.16 -55.83
N LYS A 2 -20.25 25.61 -54.76
CA LYS A 2 -20.92 25.06 -53.55
C LYS A 2 -19.81 24.52 -52.63
N LEU A 3 -19.10 25.43 -51.97
CA LEU A 3 -18.08 25.19 -50.93
C LEU A 3 -17.62 26.57 -50.45
N LEU A 4 -18.44 27.28 -49.69
CA LEU A 4 -18.06 28.57 -49.06
C LEU A 4 -19.00 29.04 -47.92
N PHE A 5 -19.84 28.16 -47.35
CA PHE A 5 -20.72 28.50 -46.22
C PHE A 5 -20.66 27.42 -45.14
N ALA A 6 -19.47 27.22 -44.56
CA ALA A 6 -19.30 26.42 -43.33
C ALA A 6 -18.06 26.81 -42.51
N ALA A 7 -17.48 28.01 -42.74
CA ALA A 7 -16.25 28.46 -42.09
C ALA A 7 -16.40 29.78 -41.30
N ALA A 8 -17.63 30.27 -41.09
CA ALA A 8 -17.88 31.56 -40.41
C ALA A 8 -18.67 31.43 -39.09
N LEU A 9 -18.91 30.22 -38.58
CA LEU A 9 -19.55 30.01 -37.27
C LEU A 9 -18.69 29.20 -36.27
N PHE A 10 -17.41 29.01 -36.59
CA PHE A 10 -16.44 28.30 -35.74
C PHE A 10 -15.22 29.18 -35.42
N VAL A 11 -15.44 30.48 -35.17
CA VAL A 11 -14.39 31.45 -34.81
C VAL A 11 -14.74 32.26 -33.54
N LEU A 12 -15.70 31.80 -32.71
CA LEU A 12 -16.01 32.43 -31.41
C LEU A 12 -16.08 31.45 -30.24
N TYR A 13 -15.28 30.38 -30.27
CA TYR A 13 -15.05 29.51 -29.11
C TYR A 13 -13.56 29.17 -28.89
N THR A 14 -12.65 30.02 -29.36
CA THR A 14 -11.38 30.17 -28.67
C THR A 14 -11.66 31.06 -27.46
N PHE A 15 -12.15 30.47 -26.37
CA PHE A 15 -11.91 31.10 -25.08
C PHE A 15 -10.41 31.28 -24.98
N ASP A 16 -10.01 32.54 -25.01
CA ASP A 16 -8.70 33.01 -24.65
C ASP A 16 -8.28 32.26 -23.39
N SER A 17 -7.35 31.33 -23.52
CA SER A 17 -6.72 30.66 -22.38
C SER A 17 -5.73 31.65 -21.78
N ALA A 18 -6.24 32.78 -21.30
CA ALA A 18 -5.58 33.53 -20.25
C ALA A 18 -5.45 32.57 -19.05
N ASP A 19 -4.24 32.44 -18.52
CA ASP A 19 -3.92 31.60 -17.35
C ASP A 19 -4.88 31.90 -16.19
N SER A 20 -5.99 31.18 -16.13
CA SER A 20 -6.97 31.34 -15.06
C SER A 20 -6.47 30.62 -13.81
N SER A 21 -6.38 31.38 -12.71
CA SER A 21 -5.90 30.86 -11.44
C SER A 21 -6.87 29.78 -10.90
N ALA A 22 -6.40 28.91 -10.00
CA ALA A 22 -7.29 27.91 -9.37
C ALA A 22 -8.50 28.55 -8.67
N TYR A 23 -8.31 29.76 -8.10
CA TYR A 23 -9.38 30.56 -7.53
C TYR A 23 -10.40 30.98 -8.59
N ASP A 24 -9.96 31.51 -9.74
CA ASP A 24 -10.86 31.97 -10.81
C ASP A 24 -11.68 30.83 -11.40
N LYS A 25 -11.07 29.66 -11.57
CA LYS A 25 -11.76 28.44 -12.01
C LYS A 25 -12.88 28.07 -11.03
N ILE A 26 -12.61 28.06 -9.72
CA ILE A 26 -13.61 27.73 -8.72
C ILE A 26 -14.70 28.79 -8.64
N LEU A 27 -14.35 30.07 -8.75
CA LEU A 27 -15.32 31.16 -8.78
C LEU A 27 -16.25 31.05 -9.99
N SER A 28 -15.71 30.70 -11.17
CA SER A 28 -16.51 30.46 -12.37
C SER A 28 -17.50 29.29 -12.18
N HIS A 29 -17.06 28.20 -11.56
CA HIS A 29 -17.91 27.05 -11.25
C HIS A 29 -19.00 27.43 -10.22
N SER A 30 -18.65 28.24 -9.23
CA SER A 30 -19.60 28.77 -8.24
C SER A 30 -20.71 29.60 -8.91
N ARG A 31 -20.37 30.45 -9.88
CA ARG A 31 -21.34 31.21 -10.70
C ARG A 31 -22.26 30.30 -11.50
N ILE A 32 -21.70 29.26 -12.12
CA ILE A 32 -22.49 28.28 -12.90
C ILE A 32 -23.51 27.58 -11.99
N ARG A 33 -23.12 27.19 -10.77
CA ARG A 33 -24.02 26.56 -9.79
C ARG A 33 -25.14 27.48 -9.32
N ALA A 34 -24.84 28.77 -9.17
CA ALA A 34 -25.79 29.80 -8.76
C ALA A 34 -26.59 30.44 -9.91
N LYS A 35 -26.44 29.95 -11.15
CA LYS A 35 -27.07 30.55 -12.35
C LYS A 35 -28.59 30.74 -12.22
N LYS A 36 -29.27 29.87 -11.47
CA LYS A 36 -30.72 29.96 -11.23
C LYS A 36 -31.11 31.08 -10.26
N GLU A 37 -30.18 31.52 -9.40
CA GLU A 37 -30.46 32.52 -8.36
C GLU A 37 -30.38 33.96 -8.85
N GLY A 38 -29.70 34.21 -9.97
CA GLY A 38 -29.66 35.51 -10.65
C GLY A 38 -28.29 35.82 -11.23
N LEU A 39 -28.17 36.99 -11.87
CA LEU A 39 -26.91 37.45 -12.45
C LEU A 39 -25.86 37.68 -11.36
N ASN A 40 -24.62 37.25 -11.62
CA ASN A 40 -23.46 37.44 -10.75
C ASN A 40 -23.66 36.98 -9.28
N VAL A 41 -24.51 35.98 -9.08
CA VAL A 41 -24.62 35.27 -7.80
C VAL A 41 -23.60 34.14 -7.79
N CYS A 42 -22.99 33.92 -6.64
CA CYS A 42 -22.06 32.84 -6.37
C CYS A 42 -22.64 31.90 -5.32
N ALA A 43 -22.40 30.61 -5.51
CA ALA A 43 -22.74 29.57 -4.56
C ALA A 43 -21.56 29.29 -3.62
N LEU A 44 -21.78 29.42 -2.32
CA LEU A 44 -20.81 29.11 -1.27
C LEU A 44 -21.33 27.95 -0.43
N GLN A 45 -20.42 27.18 0.18
CA GLN A 45 -20.76 26.21 1.21
C GLN A 45 -20.37 26.77 2.58
N GLN A 46 -21.31 26.73 3.53
CA GLN A 46 -21.07 27.06 4.92
C GLN A 46 -21.15 25.79 5.75
N VAL A 47 -20.15 25.58 6.61
CA VAL A 47 -20.16 24.44 7.55
C VAL A 47 -21.24 24.64 8.60
N VAL A 48 -22.10 23.64 8.81
CA VAL A 48 -23.17 23.72 9.82
C VAL A 48 -22.55 23.91 11.22
N GLY A 49 -23.03 24.92 11.94
CA GLY A 49 -22.51 25.29 13.26
C GLY A 49 -21.28 26.21 13.22
N SER A 50 -20.81 26.60 12.03
CA SER A 50 -19.69 27.53 11.86
C SER A 50 -20.09 28.72 10.99
N LYS A 51 -19.39 29.85 11.14
CA LYS A 51 -19.51 31.02 10.24
C LYS A 51 -18.62 30.92 9.00
N LYS A 52 -17.77 29.88 8.90
CA LYS A 52 -16.83 29.72 7.79
C LYS A 52 -17.54 29.38 6.49
N LYS A 53 -17.22 30.14 5.44
CA LYS A 53 -17.77 30.01 4.08
C LYS A 53 -16.66 29.70 3.09
N TYR A 54 -16.96 28.81 2.16
CA TYR A 54 -16.01 28.30 1.17
C TYR A 54 -16.59 28.34 -0.25
N PHE A 55 -15.77 28.81 -1.19
CA PHE A 55 -15.94 28.46 -2.59
C PHE A 55 -15.38 27.06 -2.80
N SER A 56 -16.25 26.06 -2.92
CA SER A 56 -15.80 24.67 -2.94
C SER A 56 -15.59 24.11 -4.36
N THR A 57 -14.64 23.18 -4.46
CA THR A 57 -14.42 22.37 -5.67
C THR A 57 -15.64 21.51 -6.00
N CYS A 58 -15.75 21.00 -7.23
CA CYS A 58 -16.85 20.09 -7.59
C CYS A 58 -16.85 18.84 -6.71
N ARG A 59 -15.67 18.30 -6.38
CA ARG A 59 -15.52 17.16 -5.48
C ARG A 59 -16.20 17.45 -4.13
N ASN A 60 -15.75 18.50 -3.43
CA ASN A 60 -16.29 18.85 -2.10
C ASN A 60 -17.77 19.22 -2.15
N TRP A 61 -18.22 19.86 -3.23
CA TRP A 61 -19.62 20.17 -3.45
C TRP A 61 -20.51 18.92 -3.46
N HIS A 62 -20.10 17.87 -4.18
CA HIS A 62 -20.84 16.61 -4.26
C HIS A 62 -20.81 15.80 -2.97
N TYR A 63 -19.73 15.87 -2.19
CA TYR A 63 -19.66 15.23 -0.87
C TYR A 63 -20.65 15.84 0.13
N GLY A 64 -21.04 17.11 -0.03
CA GLY A 64 -21.99 17.79 0.86
C GLY A 64 -21.46 18.01 2.28
N ALA A 65 -20.15 17.82 2.49
CA ALA A 65 -19.47 17.97 3.77
C ALA A 65 -18.10 18.62 3.58
N ILE A 66 -17.66 19.36 4.60
CA ILE A 66 -16.32 19.97 4.71
C ILE A 66 -15.81 19.61 6.11
N CYS A 67 -14.58 19.09 6.20
CA CYS A 67 -14.00 18.63 7.46
C CYS A 67 -14.94 17.70 8.26
N GLY A 68 -15.55 16.71 7.61
CA GLY A 68 -16.48 15.75 8.22
C GLY A 68 -17.84 16.33 8.69
N LYS A 69 -18.06 17.65 8.59
CA LYS A 69 -19.31 18.31 8.97
C LYS A 69 -20.16 18.61 7.73
N LYS A 70 -21.48 18.45 7.85
CA LYS A 70 -22.41 18.81 6.77
C LYS A 70 -22.24 20.29 6.41
N ALA A 71 -22.32 20.59 5.12
CA ALA A 71 -22.23 21.96 4.62
C ALA A 71 -23.53 22.36 3.92
N THR A 72 -24.08 23.51 4.30
CA THR A 72 -25.26 24.11 3.65
C THR A 72 -24.83 25.05 2.53
N VAL A 73 -25.61 25.08 1.46
CA VAL A 73 -25.38 26.00 0.33
C VAL A 73 -25.95 27.37 0.65
N LEU A 74 -25.13 28.41 0.48
CA LEU A 74 -25.52 29.81 0.51
C LEU A 74 -25.33 30.46 -0.86
N TYR A 75 -26.14 31.49 -1.12
CA TYR A 75 -26.08 32.28 -2.34
C TYR A 75 -25.83 33.75 -2.00
N GLU A 76 -24.68 34.25 -2.41
CA GLU A 76 -24.24 35.63 -2.17
C GLU A 76 -23.78 36.27 -3.48
N CYS A 77 -23.61 37.59 -3.48
CA CYS A 77 -23.02 38.23 -4.64
C CYS A 77 -21.58 37.76 -4.82
N CYS A 78 -21.19 37.48 -6.06
CA CYS A 78 -19.80 37.23 -6.37
C CYS A 78 -18.95 38.48 -6.04
N PRO A 79 -17.66 38.31 -5.74
CA PRO A 79 -16.76 39.42 -5.53
C PRO A 79 -16.82 40.44 -6.68
N GLY A 80 -16.97 41.72 -6.31
CA GLY A 80 -17.12 42.84 -7.23
C GLY A 80 -18.56 43.17 -7.65
N TYR A 81 -19.59 42.47 -7.14
CA TYR A 81 -20.98 42.74 -7.47
C TYR A 81 -21.86 42.97 -6.24
N ILE A 82 -22.94 43.73 -6.40
CA ILE A 82 -23.88 44.07 -5.33
C ILE A 82 -25.34 43.85 -5.77
N LYS A 83 -26.23 43.66 -4.79
CA LYS A 83 -27.68 43.58 -5.03
C LYS A 83 -28.23 44.97 -5.33
N MET A 84 -29.25 45.03 -6.19
CA MET A 84 -30.09 46.22 -6.37
C MET A 84 -31.51 45.92 -5.91
N GLU A 85 -32.16 46.90 -5.32
CA GLU A 85 -33.53 46.76 -4.83
C GLU A 85 -34.48 46.40 -5.99
N GLY A 86 -35.34 45.42 -5.77
CA GLY A 86 -36.32 44.95 -6.77
C GLY A 86 -35.75 44.09 -7.92
N ILE A 87 -34.43 43.89 -8.04
CA ILE A 87 -33.83 43.09 -9.11
C ILE A 87 -33.22 41.80 -8.55
N ARG A 88 -33.57 40.66 -9.17
CA ARG A 88 -33.06 39.34 -8.78
C ARG A 88 -31.55 39.20 -9.07
N GLY A 89 -30.79 38.73 -8.08
CA GLY A 89 -29.35 38.51 -8.18
C GLY A 89 -28.51 39.74 -7.80
N CYS A 90 -27.36 39.88 -8.44
CA CYS A 90 -26.37 40.94 -8.20
C CYS A 90 -26.01 41.67 -9.50
N PRO A 91 -26.95 42.46 -10.04
CA PRO A 91 -26.82 43.06 -11.37
C PRO A 91 -25.81 44.21 -11.44
N ALA A 92 -25.50 44.87 -10.33
CA ALA A 92 -24.61 46.03 -10.29
C ALA A 92 -23.19 45.63 -9.91
N VAL A 93 -22.20 46.30 -10.50
CA VAL A 93 -20.80 46.24 -10.09
C VAL A 93 -20.65 47.08 -8.82
N ALA A 94 -19.86 46.60 -7.86
CA ALA A 94 -19.53 47.36 -6.67
C ALA A 94 -18.87 48.69 -7.07
N PRO A 95 -19.23 49.82 -6.45
CA PRO A 95 -18.59 51.10 -6.77
C PRO A 95 -17.09 51.01 -6.51
N ILE A 96 -16.31 51.72 -7.32
CA ILE A 96 -14.88 51.86 -7.12
C ILE A 96 -14.68 53.10 -6.26
N ASP A 97 -13.91 52.96 -5.19
CA ASP A 97 -13.48 54.05 -4.32
C ASP A 97 -11.98 53.90 -4.05
N HIS A 98 -11.34 54.84 -3.38
CA HIS A 98 -10.00 54.61 -2.84
C HIS A 98 -10.02 53.46 -1.81
N ILE A 99 -8.85 52.96 -1.42
CA ILE A 99 -8.74 51.79 -0.55
C ILE A 99 -9.53 51.99 0.76
N TYR A 100 -9.43 53.15 1.40
CA TYR A 100 -10.18 53.43 2.64
C TYR A 100 -11.71 53.29 2.46
N GLY A 101 -12.29 53.81 1.38
CA GLY A 101 -13.71 53.66 1.09
C GLY A 101 -14.08 52.22 0.72
N SER A 102 -13.19 51.55 -0.01
CA SER A 102 -13.33 50.14 -0.39
C SER A 102 -13.40 49.20 0.81
N LEU A 103 -12.73 49.50 1.93
CA LEU A 103 -12.86 48.75 3.19
C LEU A 103 -14.31 48.74 3.68
N GLY A 104 -15.03 49.86 3.57
CA GLY A 104 -16.46 49.95 3.90
C GLY A 104 -17.33 49.14 2.94
N ILE A 105 -17.02 49.16 1.64
CA ILE A 105 -17.74 48.40 0.60
C ILE A 105 -17.67 46.88 0.86
N VAL A 106 -16.49 46.39 1.27
CA VAL A 106 -16.29 44.96 1.61
C VAL A 106 -16.66 44.63 3.06
N LYS A 107 -17.23 45.59 3.81
CA LYS A 107 -17.65 45.45 5.20
C LYS A 107 -16.53 45.14 6.20
N ALA A 108 -15.28 45.49 5.89
CA ALA A 108 -14.15 45.43 6.81
C ALA A 108 -14.10 46.69 7.70
N SER A 109 -15.20 46.98 8.40
CA SER A 109 -15.40 48.22 9.16
C SER A 109 -14.43 48.38 10.33
N SER A 110 -14.02 47.29 10.98
CA SER A 110 -13.00 47.34 12.05
C SER A 110 -11.66 47.79 11.49
N THR A 111 -11.23 47.21 10.38
CA THR A 111 -10.00 47.63 9.68
C THR A 111 -10.12 49.07 9.19
N GLN A 112 -11.26 49.47 8.64
CA GLN A 112 -11.51 50.87 8.24
C GLN A 112 -11.36 51.83 9.43
N LYS A 113 -12.00 51.53 10.57
CA LYS A 113 -11.89 52.34 11.80
C LYS A 113 -10.45 52.39 12.31
N TYR A 114 -9.72 51.28 12.28
CA TYR A 114 -8.32 51.24 12.69
C TYR A 114 -7.42 52.03 11.74
N SER A 115 -7.70 52.01 10.44
CA SER A 115 -7.02 52.86 9.47
C SER A 115 -7.31 54.36 9.65
N ASP A 116 -8.48 54.71 10.21
CA ASP A 116 -8.86 56.11 10.50
C ASP A 116 -8.12 56.67 11.72
N ILE A 117 -8.01 55.86 12.79
CA ILE A 117 -7.34 56.28 14.03
C ILE A 117 -5.82 56.07 13.99
N SER A 118 -5.32 55.22 13.09
CA SER A 118 -3.90 55.14 12.74
C SER A 118 -3.62 56.10 11.60
N LYS A 119 -2.40 56.62 11.48
CA LYS A 119 -2.05 57.59 10.43
C LYS A 119 -2.04 57.03 8.99
N VAL A 120 -2.67 55.88 8.76
CA VAL A 120 -2.72 55.17 7.47
C VAL A 120 -3.74 55.81 6.52
N ARG A 121 -4.88 56.32 7.02
CA ARG A 121 -5.95 56.84 6.17
C ARG A 121 -5.50 57.83 5.08
N PRO A 122 -4.73 58.90 5.37
CA PRO A 122 -4.31 59.86 4.33
C PRO A 122 -3.52 59.21 3.19
N GLU A 123 -2.76 58.15 3.47
CA GLU A 123 -1.97 57.41 2.48
C GLU A 123 -2.88 56.56 1.57
N ILE A 124 -3.82 55.83 2.16
CA ILE A 124 -4.74 54.95 1.41
C ILE A 124 -5.92 55.67 0.75
N GLU A 125 -6.12 56.97 1.02
CA GLU A 125 -6.95 57.89 0.23
C GLU A 125 -6.16 58.60 -0.88
N GLY A 126 -4.84 58.71 -0.70
CA GLY A 126 -3.93 59.46 -1.56
C GLY A 126 -3.54 58.73 -2.85
N THR A 127 -2.50 59.26 -3.51
CA THR A 127 -1.95 58.69 -4.74
C THR A 127 -1.08 57.47 -4.44
N GLY A 128 -1.14 56.47 -5.31
CA GLY A 128 -0.38 55.24 -5.16
C GLY A 128 -1.09 54.05 -5.78
N SER A 129 -0.50 52.88 -5.63
CA SER A 129 -1.05 51.61 -6.08
C SER A 129 -0.76 50.57 -5.01
N PHE A 130 -1.74 50.22 -4.18
CA PHE A 130 -1.52 49.36 -3.03
C PHE A 130 -2.34 48.06 -3.10
N THR A 131 -1.91 47.05 -2.36
CA THR A 131 -2.70 45.88 -2.00
C THR A 131 -2.90 45.90 -0.50
N PHE A 132 -4.15 45.88 -0.04
CA PHE A 132 -4.46 45.79 1.39
C PHE A 132 -5.13 44.45 1.69
N PHE A 133 -4.42 43.59 2.43
CA PHE A 133 -4.97 42.38 3.03
C PHE A 133 -5.73 42.74 4.31
N ALA A 134 -6.95 43.25 4.18
CA ALA A 134 -7.73 43.77 5.29
C ALA A 134 -8.31 42.65 6.17
N PRO A 135 -8.00 42.56 7.47
CA PRO A 135 -8.68 41.61 8.34
C PRO A 135 -10.19 41.89 8.41
N SER A 136 -11.00 40.83 8.46
CA SER A 136 -12.44 40.95 8.66
C SER A 136 -12.76 41.48 10.07
N ASN A 137 -14.02 41.83 10.33
CA ASN A 137 -14.42 42.25 11.67
C ASN A 137 -14.24 41.10 12.68
N GLU A 138 -14.62 39.89 12.27
CA GLU A 138 -14.46 38.67 13.07
C GLU A 138 -12.98 38.37 13.34
N ALA A 139 -12.09 38.66 12.40
CA ALA A 139 -10.64 38.49 12.59
C ALA A 139 -10.12 39.36 13.75
N TRP A 140 -10.60 40.60 13.87
CA TRP A 140 -10.26 41.49 14.99
C TRP A 140 -10.95 41.13 16.31
N GLU A 141 -12.13 40.50 16.24
CA GLU A 141 -12.82 39.97 17.43
C GLU A 141 -12.11 38.73 18.00
N LEU A 142 -11.56 37.89 17.12
CA LEU A 142 -10.81 36.68 17.48
C LEU A 142 -9.36 36.94 17.90
N LEU A 143 -8.84 38.15 17.66
CA LEU A 143 -7.52 38.54 18.14
C LEU A 143 -7.51 38.58 19.67
N ASP A 144 -6.45 38.04 20.27
CA ASP A 144 -6.23 38.08 21.71
C ASP A 144 -6.41 39.49 22.27
N GLU A 145 -7.11 39.60 23.40
CA GLU A 145 -7.53 40.89 23.94
C GLU A 145 -6.35 41.75 24.37
N ASP A 146 -5.29 41.15 24.93
CA ASP A 146 -4.08 41.87 25.34
C ASP A 146 -3.31 42.36 24.12
N VAL A 147 -3.19 41.52 23.08
CA VAL A 147 -2.57 41.91 21.80
C VAL A 147 -3.35 43.06 21.15
N ARG A 148 -4.69 42.95 21.11
CA ARG A 148 -5.54 44.00 20.54
C ARG A 148 -5.42 45.30 21.33
N ASN A 149 -5.40 45.23 22.66
CA ASN A 149 -5.26 46.41 23.52
C ASN A 149 -3.89 47.07 23.35
N ALA A 150 -2.81 46.28 23.21
CA ALA A 150 -1.48 46.79 22.93
C ALA A 150 -1.46 47.60 21.62
N LEU A 151 -2.04 47.06 20.54
CA LEU A 151 -2.15 47.76 19.25
C LEU A 151 -2.93 49.08 19.37
N VAL A 152 -4.10 49.05 20.01
CA VAL A 152 -4.98 50.22 20.12
C VAL A 152 -4.46 51.27 21.10
N SER A 153 -3.67 50.88 22.11
CA SER A 153 -3.05 51.81 23.06
C SER A 153 -2.00 52.72 22.41
N ASN A 154 -1.36 52.27 21.33
CA ASN A 154 -0.33 53.01 20.61
C ASN A 154 -0.65 53.08 19.10
N VAL A 155 -1.72 53.80 18.77
CA VAL A 155 -2.23 53.90 17.40
C VAL A 155 -1.24 54.47 16.37
N ASN A 156 -0.29 55.30 16.83
CA ASN A 156 0.65 56.00 15.96
C ASN A 156 1.86 55.15 15.56
N ILE A 157 2.15 54.08 16.30
CA ILE A 157 3.31 53.22 16.06
C ILE A 157 2.84 51.79 15.87
N GLU A 158 2.29 51.15 16.89
CA GLU A 158 1.95 49.72 16.85
C GLU A 158 0.83 49.42 15.86
N LEU A 159 -0.30 50.13 15.94
CA LEU A 159 -1.40 49.92 15.00
C LEU A 159 -1.01 50.32 13.57
N TYR A 160 -0.28 51.43 13.42
CA TYR A 160 0.20 51.90 12.12
C TYR A 160 1.11 50.84 11.46
N ASN A 161 2.09 50.33 12.20
CA ASN A 161 3.02 49.28 11.74
C ASN A 161 2.28 47.98 11.43
N ALA A 162 1.35 47.56 12.30
CA ALA A 162 0.55 46.37 12.08
C ALA A 162 -0.25 46.47 10.78
N LEU A 163 -0.92 47.60 10.52
CA LEU A 163 -1.67 47.79 9.27
C LEU A 163 -0.75 47.90 8.05
N HIS A 164 0.42 48.53 8.16
CA HIS A 164 1.42 48.55 7.09
C HIS A 164 1.95 47.16 6.76
N TYR A 165 2.05 46.27 7.75
CA TYR A 165 2.42 44.88 7.50
C TYR A 165 1.36 44.15 6.66
N HIS A 166 0.08 44.52 6.78
CA HIS A 166 -1.00 43.99 5.94
C HIS A 166 -1.06 44.61 4.54
N MET A 167 -0.13 45.50 4.19
CA MET A 167 -0.14 46.25 2.94
C MET A 167 1.10 45.97 2.10
N ALA A 168 0.94 46.02 0.77
CA ALA A 168 2.03 46.04 -0.20
C ALA A 168 1.89 47.25 -1.12
N ASN A 169 3.01 47.82 -1.56
CA ASN A 169 3.08 49.04 -2.39
C ASN A 169 2.86 48.79 -3.90
N THR A 170 2.19 47.70 -4.24
CA THR A 170 1.79 47.37 -5.61
C THR A 170 0.40 46.74 -5.61
N ARG A 171 -0.32 46.82 -6.72
CA ARG A 171 -1.64 46.20 -6.89
C ARG A 171 -1.47 44.75 -7.37
N LEU A 172 -1.90 43.80 -6.54
CA LEU A 172 -1.81 42.37 -6.78
C LEU A 172 -3.19 41.73 -6.68
N LEU A 173 -3.71 41.19 -7.77
CA LEU A 173 -4.95 40.42 -7.78
C LEU A 173 -4.68 38.98 -7.35
N THR A 174 -5.72 38.21 -7.01
CA THR A 174 -5.56 36.79 -6.62
C THR A 174 -4.86 35.94 -7.68
N LYS A 175 -4.96 36.31 -8.96
CA LYS A 175 -4.22 35.66 -10.06
C LYS A 175 -2.71 35.95 -10.05
N ASP A 176 -2.30 37.06 -9.45
CA ASP A 176 -0.91 37.47 -9.33
C ASP A 176 -0.27 36.87 -8.05
N LEU A 177 -1.11 36.47 -7.08
CA LEU A 177 -0.74 35.80 -5.82
C LEU A 177 -0.39 34.31 -6.04
N LYS A 178 0.80 34.06 -6.63
CA LYS A 178 1.29 32.72 -6.92
C LYS A 178 1.68 31.95 -5.65
N ASN A 179 1.53 30.62 -5.69
CA ASN A 179 1.96 29.76 -4.58
C ASN A 179 3.47 29.88 -4.30
N GLY A 180 3.85 30.00 -3.03
CA GLY A 180 5.24 30.17 -2.59
C GLY A 180 5.80 31.58 -2.80
N MET A 181 5.00 32.53 -3.30
CA MET A 181 5.45 33.90 -3.47
C MET A 181 5.64 34.58 -2.11
N THR A 182 6.71 35.34 -1.96
CA THR A 182 6.87 36.28 -0.83
C THR A 182 6.76 37.71 -1.36
N ILE A 183 5.82 38.49 -0.83
CA ILE A 183 5.61 39.89 -1.17
C ILE A 183 6.25 40.76 -0.09
N THR A 184 6.96 41.80 -0.46
CA THR A 184 7.46 42.79 0.49
C THR A 184 6.30 43.64 1.02
N SER A 185 6.07 43.63 2.33
CA SER A 185 5.09 44.49 2.99
C SER A 185 5.58 45.94 3.07
N MET A 186 4.68 46.86 3.42
CA MET A 186 5.01 48.26 3.67
C MET A 186 5.59 48.50 5.08
N TYR A 187 5.82 47.45 5.88
CA TYR A 187 6.42 47.54 7.20
C TYR A 187 7.79 46.86 7.23
N ASN A 188 8.86 47.64 7.38
CA ASN A 188 10.25 47.17 7.50
C ASN A 188 10.69 46.14 6.43
N ASP A 189 10.13 46.24 5.23
CA ASP A 189 10.32 45.28 4.13
C ASP A 189 10.09 43.81 4.51
N LEU A 190 9.29 43.56 5.56
CA LEU A 190 9.00 42.22 6.02
C LEU A 190 8.15 41.46 5.00
N GLY A 191 8.42 40.17 4.85
CA GLY A 191 7.74 39.31 3.88
C GLY A 191 6.30 38.96 4.27
N LEU A 192 5.43 38.96 3.28
CA LEU A 192 4.09 38.38 3.27
C LEU A 192 4.12 37.11 2.43
N HIS A 193 3.93 35.96 3.08
CA HIS A 193 4.03 34.65 2.46
C HIS A 193 2.70 34.22 1.88
N ILE A 194 2.68 34.02 0.55
CA ILE A 194 1.49 33.69 -0.22
C ILE A 194 1.48 32.21 -0.57
N ASN A 195 0.38 31.53 -0.26
CA ASN A 195 0.14 30.16 -0.70
C ASN A 195 -1.16 30.07 -1.49
N HIS A 196 -1.11 29.37 -2.62
CA HIS A 196 -2.25 29.14 -3.50
C HIS A 196 -2.46 27.65 -3.71
N TYR A 197 -3.59 27.15 -3.21
CA TYR A 197 -3.85 25.72 -3.15
C TYR A 197 -4.68 25.25 -4.36
N PRO A 198 -4.56 23.97 -4.77
CA PRO A 198 -5.34 23.41 -5.88
C PRO A 198 -6.86 23.47 -5.69
N ASN A 199 -7.32 23.55 -4.44
CA ASN A 199 -8.73 23.77 -4.09
C ASN A 199 -9.15 25.25 -4.13
N GLY A 200 -8.32 26.12 -4.69
CA GLY A 200 -8.52 27.55 -4.90
C GLY A 200 -8.47 28.42 -3.66
N VAL A 201 -8.20 27.85 -2.48
CA VAL A 201 -7.91 28.63 -1.29
C VAL A 201 -6.62 29.42 -1.53
N VAL A 202 -6.63 30.71 -1.22
CA VAL A 202 -5.45 31.58 -1.22
C VAL A 202 -5.24 32.06 0.21
N THR A 203 -3.99 32.02 0.68
CA THR A 203 -3.63 32.49 2.02
C THR A 203 -2.47 33.48 1.96
N VAL A 204 -2.45 34.42 2.91
CA VAL A 204 -1.32 35.29 3.24
C VAL A 204 -0.95 35.04 4.70
N ASN A 205 0.27 34.58 4.97
CA ASN A 205 0.71 34.11 6.29
C ASN A 205 -0.32 33.18 6.96
N CYS A 206 -0.82 32.20 6.19
CA CYS A 206 -1.90 31.29 6.60
C CYS A 206 -3.26 31.92 7.00
N ALA A 207 -3.44 33.24 6.84
CA ALA A 207 -4.75 33.88 6.85
C ALA A 207 -5.39 33.73 5.47
N ARG A 208 -6.59 33.14 5.41
CA ARG A 208 -7.28 32.87 4.15
C ARG A 208 -7.96 34.12 3.63
N ILE A 209 -7.84 34.37 2.32
CA ILE A 209 -8.62 35.39 1.63
C ILE A 209 -10.07 34.92 1.52
N ILE A 210 -10.97 35.57 2.24
CA ILE A 210 -12.41 35.28 2.23
C ILE A 210 -13.14 36.02 1.12
N TYR A 211 -12.67 37.22 0.79
CA TYR A 211 -13.20 38.05 -0.29
C TYR A 211 -12.04 38.72 -1.01
N GLY A 212 -11.71 38.24 -2.21
CA GLY A 212 -10.60 38.77 -3.01
C GLY A 212 -11.05 39.73 -4.10
N ASN A 213 -10.10 40.54 -4.58
CA ASN A 213 -10.20 41.39 -5.77
C ASN A 213 -11.22 42.54 -5.68
N GLN A 214 -11.38 43.20 -4.53
CA GLN A 214 -12.09 44.47 -4.52
C GLN A 214 -11.22 45.54 -5.15
N ILE A 215 -11.57 45.99 -6.36
CA ILE A 215 -10.82 47.03 -7.04
C ILE A 215 -11.08 48.38 -6.39
N ALA A 216 -10.00 49.10 -6.10
CA ALA A 216 -9.99 50.48 -5.63
C ALA A 216 -9.36 51.40 -6.69
N THR A 217 -9.59 52.72 -6.59
CA THR A 217 -8.99 53.71 -7.51
C THR A 217 -7.48 53.75 -7.43
N ASN A 218 -6.92 53.51 -6.24
CA ASN A 218 -5.50 53.49 -5.92
C ASN A 218 -5.00 52.11 -5.47
N GLY A 219 -5.67 51.01 -5.85
CA GLY A 219 -5.20 49.66 -5.52
C GLY A 219 -6.23 48.55 -5.53
N VAL A 220 -6.09 47.61 -4.59
CA VAL A 220 -7.00 46.47 -4.40
C VAL A 220 -7.09 46.09 -2.92
N VAL A 221 -8.28 45.69 -2.48
CA VAL A 221 -8.53 45.13 -1.14
C VAL A 221 -8.85 43.63 -1.23
N HIS A 222 -8.19 42.85 -0.39
CA HIS A 222 -8.52 41.44 -0.12
C HIS A 222 -8.88 41.29 1.35
N VAL A 223 -10.07 40.82 1.66
CA VAL A 223 -10.47 40.56 3.04
C VAL A 223 -9.91 39.22 3.48
N ILE A 224 -9.25 39.17 4.64
CA ILE A 224 -8.65 37.97 5.23
C ILE A 224 -9.34 37.58 6.55
N ASP A 225 -9.29 36.30 6.91
CA ASP A 225 -9.98 35.77 8.10
C ASP A 225 -9.21 35.88 9.42
N ARG A 226 -8.01 36.48 9.41
CA ARG A 226 -7.18 36.65 10.61
C ARG A 226 -6.34 37.93 10.51
N VAL A 227 -6.05 38.55 11.64
CA VAL A 227 -5.01 39.57 11.74
C VAL A 227 -3.65 38.87 11.64
N ILE A 228 -2.81 39.26 10.69
CA ILE A 228 -1.48 38.69 10.51
C ILE A 228 -0.43 39.47 11.31
N SER A 229 0.48 38.75 11.95
CA SER A 229 1.58 39.32 12.73
C SER A 229 2.87 39.31 11.92
N ALA A 230 3.74 40.29 12.15
CA ALA A 230 5.09 40.34 11.58
C ALA A 230 5.88 39.07 11.91
N ILE A 231 6.51 38.46 10.90
CA ILE A 231 7.29 37.23 11.04
C ILE A 231 8.76 37.56 10.79
N GLY A 232 9.59 37.45 11.84
CA GLY A 232 11.05 37.58 11.74
C GLY A 232 11.81 36.26 11.87
N ASN A 233 11.22 35.30 12.59
CA ASN A 233 11.88 34.08 13.04
C ASN A 233 11.72 32.93 12.03
N SER A 234 12.77 32.13 11.85
CA SER A 234 12.76 30.86 11.14
C SER A 234 12.15 29.73 12.00
N MET A 235 11.92 28.54 11.44
CA MET A 235 11.49 27.39 12.24
C MET A 235 12.50 27.03 13.32
N GLN A 236 13.79 27.08 13.01
CA GLN A 236 14.86 26.85 13.97
C GLN A 236 14.72 27.79 15.18
N ASP A 237 14.60 29.10 14.94
CA ASP A 237 14.49 30.11 16.00
C ASP A 237 13.27 29.87 16.89
N VAL A 238 12.13 29.47 16.29
CA VAL A 238 10.89 29.17 17.03
C VAL A 238 11.03 27.92 17.89
N ILE A 239 11.73 26.90 17.42
CA ILE A 239 11.94 25.66 18.17
C ILE A 239 12.91 25.89 19.35
N GLU A 240 13.95 26.69 19.14
CA GLU A 240 14.98 26.97 20.16
C GLU A 240 14.41 27.69 21.40
N VAL A 241 13.44 28.58 21.21
CA VAL A 241 12.87 29.40 22.31
C VAL A 241 11.58 28.84 22.92
N ASN A 242 11.06 27.73 22.39
CA ASN A 242 9.78 27.18 22.84
C ASN A 242 9.99 26.05 23.86
N ASP A 243 9.60 26.32 25.11
CA ASP A 243 9.73 25.38 26.23
C ASP A 243 8.98 24.05 26.03
N ASP A 244 7.94 24.01 25.18
CA ASP A 244 7.20 22.79 24.85
C ASP A 244 7.94 21.89 23.83
N LEU A 245 9.03 22.37 23.23
CA LEU A 245 9.75 21.72 22.12
C LEU A 245 11.20 21.35 22.44
N THR A 246 11.62 21.43 23.70
CA THR A 246 13.02 21.15 24.11
C THR A 246 13.51 19.76 23.68
N THR A 247 12.67 18.72 23.78
CA THR A 247 13.04 17.36 23.33
C THR A 247 13.23 17.31 21.82
N LEU A 248 12.37 18.00 21.06
CA LEU A 248 12.50 18.09 19.60
C LEU A 248 13.78 18.84 19.22
N PHE A 249 14.10 19.92 19.92
CA PHE A 249 15.32 20.69 19.71
C PHE A 249 16.58 19.82 19.88
N ASP A 250 16.70 19.08 20.98
CA ASP A 250 17.86 18.21 21.25
C ASP A 250 18.02 17.10 20.19
N LEU A 251 16.90 16.50 19.76
CA LEU A 251 16.89 15.48 18.70
C LEU A 251 17.22 16.06 17.32
N ALA A 252 16.68 17.24 17.00
CA ALA A 252 16.97 17.93 15.74
C ALA A 252 18.43 18.37 15.67
N GLN A 253 19.01 18.82 16.79
CA GLN A 253 20.41 19.19 16.88
C GLN A 253 21.33 17.97 16.69
N SER A 254 21.08 16.87 17.41
CA SER A 254 21.91 15.66 17.34
C SER A 254 21.83 14.92 15.99
N SER A 255 20.72 15.05 15.27
CA SER A 255 20.54 14.49 13.91
C SER A 255 21.03 15.40 12.78
N GLY A 256 21.37 16.66 13.08
CA GLY A 256 21.74 17.67 12.08
C GLY A 256 20.55 18.24 11.30
N LEU A 257 19.30 17.96 11.69
CA LEU A 257 18.11 18.53 11.04
C LEU A 257 17.90 20.00 11.41
N LEU A 258 18.40 20.45 12.56
CA LEU A 258 18.17 21.80 13.05
C LEU A 258 18.65 22.88 12.07
N GLU A 259 19.80 22.68 11.42
CA GLU A 259 20.34 23.60 10.40
C GLU A 259 19.39 23.75 9.21
N LYS A 260 18.81 22.63 8.74
CA LYS A 260 17.82 22.63 7.66
C LYS A 260 16.55 23.41 8.02
N LEU A 261 16.15 23.39 9.29
CA LEU A 261 15.01 24.18 9.78
C LEU A 261 15.30 25.70 9.83
N GLY A 262 16.56 26.11 9.70
CA GLY A 262 16.97 27.50 9.51
C GLY A 262 17.11 27.92 8.04
N GLU A 263 17.20 26.95 7.11
CA GLU A 263 17.41 27.24 5.69
C GLU A 263 16.19 27.92 5.04
N PRO A 264 16.40 28.78 4.02
CA PRO A 264 15.32 29.32 3.21
C PRO A 264 14.54 28.20 2.52
N GLY A 265 13.21 28.25 2.59
CA GLY A 265 12.35 27.24 1.98
C GLY A 265 10.89 27.44 2.32
N HIS A 266 10.06 26.46 1.97
CA HIS A 266 8.62 26.45 2.18
C HIS A 266 8.21 25.15 2.85
N TYR A 267 8.41 25.06 4.16
CA TYR A 267 8.20 23.82 4.90
C TYR A 267 6.88 23.77 5.67
N THR A 268 6.42 22.57 5.97
CA THR A 268 5.46 22.32 7.06
C THR A 268 6.09 21.37 8.05
N LEU A 269 6.25 21.80 9.30
CA LEU A 269 6.71 20.95 10.39
C LEU A 269 5.54 20.60 11.29
N PHE A 270 5.28 19.31 11.45
CA PHE A 270 4.44 18.81 12.54
C PHE A 270 5.34 18.59 13.76
N ALA A 271 5.43 19.57 14.66
CA ALA A 271 6.38 19.56 15.76
C ALA A 271 5.81 18.81 16.97
N PRO A 272 6.33 17.61 17.32
CA PRO A 272 5.93 16.91 18.53
C PRO A 272 6.38 17.65 19.78
N THR A 273 5.44 17.83 20.69
CA THR A 273 5.69 18.42 22.02
C THR A 273 6.47 17.47 22.93
N ASN A 274 7.01 17.99 24.03
CA ASN A 274 7.64 17.20 25.08
C ASN A 274 6.71 16.06 25.57
N ASP A 275 5.43 16.38 25.83
CA ASP A 275 4.40 15.40 26.20
C ASP A 275 4.22 14.29 25.13
N ALA A 276 4.39 14.62 23.85
CA ALA A 276 4.31 13.64 22.76
C ALA A 276 5.46 12.61 22.85
N PHE A 277 6.67 13.06 23.17
CA PHE A 277 7.82 12.18 23.38
C PHE A 277 7.70 11.38 24.69
N GLU A 278 7.12 11.95 25.75
CA GLU A 278 6.84 11.20 26.98
C GLU A 278 5.86 10.05 26.74
N LYS A 279 4.78 10.29 25.98
CA LYS A 279 3.81 9.25 25.59
C LYS A 279 4.44 8.13 24.76
N LEU A 280 5.49 8.42 23.99
CA LEU A 280 6.20 7.41 23.20
C LEU A 280 6.91 6.36 24.07
N GLY A 281 7.31 6.76 25.28
CA GLY A 281 8.01 5.91 26.24
C GLY A 281 9.53 5.93 26.09
N ARG A 282 10.24 5.94 27.24
CA ARG A 282 11.70 6.10 27.30
C ARG A 282 12.47 5.04 26.51
N GLY A 283 12.07 3.76 26.62
CA GLY A 283 12.77 2.68 25.92
C GLY A 283 12.68 2.79 24.39
N VAL A 284 11.55 3.27 23.85
CA VAL A 284 11.40 3.51 22.42
C VAL A 284 12.25 4.72 22.00
N LEU A 285 12.22 5.80 22.77
CA LEU A 285 13.03 6.98 22.48
C LEU A 285 14.53 6.70 22.50
N GLU A 286 15.03 5.98 23.51
CA GLU A 286 16.44 5.56 23.61
C GLU A 286 16.85 4.69 22.41
N ARG A 287 15.99 3.75 21.99
CA ARG A 287 16.20 2.95 20.78
C ARG A 287 16.34 3.83 19.54
N LEU A 288 15.42 4.79 19.34
CA LEU A 288 15.44 5.69 18.21
C LEU A 288 16.68 6.59 18.20
N GLN A 289 17.12 7.07 19.37
CA GLN A 289 18.33 7.88 19.52
C GLN A 289 19.63 7.10 19.26
N SER A 290 19.63 5.78 19.51
CA SER A 290 20.80 4.93 19.31
C SER A 290 21.17 4.74 17.84
N ASP A 291 20.21 4.92 16.92
CA ASP A 291 20.41 4.79 15.48
C ASP A 291 20.15 6.15 14.79
N LYS A 292 21.24 6.78 14.32
CA LYS A 292 21.18 8.09 13.67
C LYS A 292 20.36 8.11 12.39
N GLU A 293 20.35 7.03 11.61
CA GLU A 293 19.60 6.98 10.36
C GLU A 293 18.10 6.86 10.65
N VAL A 294 17.73 6.05 11.66
CA VAL A 294 16.35 5.95 12.14
C VAL A 294 15.88 7.27 12.74
N LEU A 295 16.68 7.94 13.57
CA LEU A 295 16.34 9.24 14.11
C LEU A 295 16.14 10.29 13.01
N LYS A 296 17.01 10.30 12.01
CA LYS A 296 16.88 11.18 10.84
C LYS A 296 15.62 10.89 10.04
N ALA A 297 15.28 9.62 9.82
CA ALA A 297 14.04 9.22 9.16
C ALA A 297 12.81 9.68 9.96
N LEU A 298 12.80 9.45 11.28
CA LEU A 298 11.75 9.90 12.19
C LEU A 298 11.49 11.41 12.06
N LEU A 299 12.55 12.23 12.15
CA LEU A 299 12.38 13.68 12.12
C LEU A 299 11.99 14.19 10.72
N ASN A 300 12.53 13.61 9.65
CA ASN A 300 12.10 13.93 8.28
C ASN A 300 10.63 13.52 8.00
N PHE A 301 10.12 12.50 8.70
CA PHE A 301 8.72 12.11 8.59
C PHE A 301 7.74 13.15 9.18
N HIS A 302 8.23 14.08 10.00
CA HIS A 302 7.45 15.21 10.51
C HIS A 302 7.50 16.46 9.61
N LEU A 303 8.30 16.43 8.54
CA LEU A 303 8.61 17.60 7.71
C LEU A 303 8.09 17.40 6.28
N LEU A 304 7.39 18.39 5.74
CA LEU A 304 6.96 18.45 4.35
C LEU A 304 7.71 19.55 3.59
N ASP A 305 7.97 19.35 2.31
CA ASP A 305 8.56 20.35 1.39
C ASP A 305 7.52 21.30 0.77
N SER A 306 6.44 21.58 1.51
CA SER A 306 5.40 22.54 1.10
C SER A 306 4.69 23.11 2.32
N VAL A 307 4.15 24.33 2.20
CA VAL A 307 3.38 24.99 3.27
C VAL A 307 1.92 24.57 3.24
N GLN A 308 1.46 23.89 4.30
CA GLN A 308 0.09 23.43 4.47
C GLN A 308 -0.57 24.20 5.63
N CYS A 309 -1.17 25.34 5.30
CA CYS A 309 -1.96 26.13 6.24
C CYS A 309 -3.29 25.42 6.54
N SER A 310 -3.75 25.51 7.79
CA SER A 310 -4.92 24.77 8.25
C SER A 310 -6.21 25.10 7.49
N GLU A 311 -6.39 26.37 7.11
CA GLU A 311 -7.57 26.84 6.35
C GLU A 311 -7.59 26.37 4.88
N ALA A 312 -6.49 25.80 4.39
CA ALA A 312 -6.44 25.16 3.08
C ALA A 312 -6.94 23.70 3.10
N ILE A 313 -7.00 23.07 4.28
CA ILE A 313 -7.38 21.67 4.41
C ILE A 313 -8.91 21.58 4.57
N MET A 314 -9.58 21.01 3.56
CA MET A 314 -11.05 20.86 3.55
C MET A 314 -11.50 19.39 3.64
N ALA A 315 -10.58 18.47 3.36
CA ALA A 315 -10.78 17.02 3.36
C ALA A 315 -9.41 16.32 3.44
N GLY A 316 -9.41 15.03 3.80
CA GLY A 316 -8.22 14.20 3.84
C GLY A 316 -7.48 14.16 2.50
N THR A 317 -6.20 14.54 2.53
CA THR A 317 -5.31 14.56 1.37
C THR A 317 -3.96 13.97 1.78
N SER A 318 -3.39 13.13 0.92
CA SER A 318 -2.08 12.51 1.15
C SER A 318 -0.96 13.45 0.73
N TYR A 319 0.06 13.60 1.57
CA TYR A 319 1.26 14.40 1.34
C TYR A 319 2.50 13.56 1.58
N GLU A 320 3.49 13.69 0.69
CA GLU A 320 4.80 13.06 0.84
C GLU A 320 5.65 13.85 1.86
N THR A 321 6.20 13.14 2.83
CA THR A 321 7.14 13.70 3.81
C THR A 321 8.56 13.70 3.26
N LEU A 322 9.48 14.41 3.90
CA LEU A 322 10.89 14.38 3.51
C LEU A 322 11.56 13.01 3.75
N GLU A 323 10.93 12.12 4.50
CA GLU A 323 11.39 10.72 4.64
C GLU A 323 11.00 9.88 3.40
N GLY A 324 10.01 10.32 2.62
CA GLY A 324 9.53 9.68 1.39
C GLY A 324 8.19 8.96 1.54
N ASN A 325 7.82 8.52 2.75
CA ASN A 325 6.47 8.00 2.99
C ASN A 325 5.45 9.14 3.09
N THR A 326 4.18 8.80 2.87
CA THR A 326 3.09 9.77 2.91
C THR A 326 2.35 9.80 4.24
N ILE A 327 1.89 10.99 4.62
CA ILE A 327 0.93 11.22 5.70
C ILE A 327 -0.38 11.76 5.14
N GLU A 328 -1.51 11.39 5.75
CA GLU A 328 -2.80 11.98 5.41
C GLU A 328 -3.06 13.19 6.30
N ILE A 329 -3.24 14.36 5.71
CA ILE A 329 -3.63 15.57 6.42
C ILE A 329 -5.09 15.84 6.09
N GLY A 330 -5.92 15.91 7.12
CA GLY A 330 -7.35 16.12 7.03
C GLY A 330 -7.86 17.08 8.11
N CYS A 331 -9.17 17.12 8.30
CA CYS A 331 -9.79 17.94 9.33
C CYS A 331 -11.12 17.31 9.78
N ASP A 332 -11.46 17.49 11.05
CA ASP A 332 -12.80 17.22 11.59
C ASP A 332 -13.27 18.43 12.40
N GLY A 333 -14.23 19.18 11.84
CA GLY A 333 -14.59 20.50 12.31
C GLY A 333 -13.43 21.48 12.16
N ASP A 334 -13.07 22.17 13.25
CA ASP A 334 -11.96 23.12 13.28
C ASP A 334 -10.60 22.49 13.63
N SER A 335 -10.59 21.20 13.99
CA SER A 335 -9.38 20.45 14.33
C SER A 335 -8.74 19.87 13.07
N LEU A 336 -7.43 20.13 12.91
CA LEU A 336 -6.60 19.48 11.91
C LEU A 336 -6.32 18.04 12.36
N THR A 337 -6.35 17.08 11.44
CA THR A 337 -6.07 15.67 11.71
C THR A 337 -4.87 15.20 10.91
N VAL A 338 -4.01 14.39 11.52
CA VAL A 338 -2.91 13.71 10.84
C VAL A 338 -3.17 12.20 10.94
N ASN A 339 -3.18 11.51 9.80
CA ASN A 339 -3.57 10.10 9.67
C ASN A 339 -4.93 9.79 10.33
N GLY A 340 -5.88 10.72 10.23
CA GLY A 340 -7.22 10.63 10.83
C GLY A 340 -7.29 10.91 12.34
N ILE A 341 -6.16 11.18 13.00
CA ILE A 341 -6.07 11.42 14.45
C ILE A 341 -6.06 12.93 14.73
N LYS A 342 -6.87 13.39 15.69
CA LYS A 342 -6.93 14.79 16.17
C LYS A 342 -5.77 15.11 17.12
N MET A 343 -4.55 15.06 16.62
CA MET A 343 -3.34 15.27 17.43
C MET A 343 -2.82 16.72 17.44
N VAL A 344 -3.32 17.58 16.56
CA VAL A 344 -2.80 18.95 16.41
C VAL A 344 -3.31 19.84 17.53
N LEU A 345 -2.41 20.28 18.41
CA LEU A 345 -2.68 21.10 19.58
C LEU A 345 -2.76 22.59 19.22
N LYS A 346 -1.81 23.05 18.42
CA LYS A 346 -1.71 24.45 17.98
C LYS A 346 -1.32 24.47 16.51
N LYS A 347 -2.07 25.21 15.70
CA LYS A 347 -1.93 25.24 14.25
C LYS A 347 -1.50 26.62 13.76
N ASP A 348 -0.91 26.65 12.57
CA ASP A 348 -0.53 27.86 11.84
C ASP A 348 0.45 28.78 12.60
N ILE A 349 1.49 28.20 13.22
CA ILE A 349 2.61 29.01 13.72
C ILE A 349 3.48 29.34 12.51
N VAL A 350 3.31 30.53 11.95
CA VAL A 350 3.97 30.94 10.71
C VAL A 350 5.39 31.41 10.99
N THR A 351 6.34 30.95 10.19
CA THR A 351 7.77 31.29 10.25
C THR A 351 8.25 31.80 8.89
N LYS A 352 9.45 32.38 8.85
CA LYS A 352 10.06 32.94 7.62
C LYS A 352 10.20 31.90 6.50
N ASN A 353 10.36 30.63 6.86
CA ASN A 353 10.60 29.51 5.96
C ASN A 353 9.50 28.42 6.01
N GLY A 354 8.32 28.75 6.57
CA GLY A 354 7.14 27.90 6.45
C GLY A 354 6.14 27.98 7.60
N VAL A 355 5.55 26.84 7.98
CA VAL A 355 4.55 26.75 9.05
C VAL A 355 4.82 25.58 10.00
N ILE A 356 4.60 25.80 11.30
CA ILE A 356 4.67 24.77 12.34
C ILE A 356 3.26 24.49 12.87
N HIS A 357 2.95 23.20 13.03
CA HIS A 357 1.77 22.69 13.75
C HIS A 357 2.25 21.85 14.92
N LEU A 358 1.93 22.23 16.15
CA LEU A 358 2.26 21.45 17.35
C LEU A 358 1.37 20.22 17.42
N ILE A 359 1.96 19.05 17.67
CA ILE A 359 1.25 17.78 17.79
C ILE A 359 1.48 17.11 19.15
N ASP A 360 0.48 16.35 19.60
CA ASP A 360 0.47 15.67 20.90
C ASP A 360 0.96 14.21 20.85
N GLN A 361 1.39 13.74 19.68
CA GLN A 361 1.90 12.39 19.40
C GLN A 361 3.07 12.47 18.42
N VAL A 362 4.07 11.60 18.58
CA VAL A 362 5.17 11.46 17.62
C VAL A 362 4.68 10.66 16.41
N LEU A 363 4.95 11.14 15.20
CA LEU A 363 4.72 10.41 13.96
C LEU A 363 5.85 9.41 13.76
N LEU A 364 5.59 8.12 13.96
CA LEU A 364 6.56 7.05 13.69
C LEU A 364 6.40 6.51 12.26
N PRO A 365 7.41 6.69 11.38
CA PRO A 365 7.41 6.00 10.09
C PRO A 365 7.57 4.49 10.31
N ASP A 366 7.08 3.68 9.36
CA ASP A 366 7.19 2.23 9.47
C ASP A 366 8.66 1.78 9.55
N SER A 367 9.58 2.48 8.87
CA SER A 367 11.03 2.26 8.90
C SER A 367 11.64 2.35 10.32
N ALA A 368 11.03 3.10 11.24
CA ALA A 368 11.47 3.28 12.62
C ALA A 368 10.79 2.33 13.62
N LYS A 369 9.78 1.59 13.17
CA LYS A 369 9.02 0.65 14.01
C LYS A 369 9.73 -0.69 14.09
N VAL A 370 9.68 -1.33 15.26
CA VAL A 370 10.03 -2.76 15.33
C VAL A 370 8.92 -3.62 14.75
N VAL A 371 9.23 -4.88 14.43
CA VAL A 371 8.33 -5.77 13.70
C VAL A 371 6.93 -5.90 14.31
N MET A 372 6.83 -5.94 15.64
CA MET A 372 5.53 -6.03 16.35
C MET A 372 4.74 -4.72 16.28
N GLU A 373 5.41 -3.57 16.20
CA GLU A 373 4.78 -2.25 16.05
C GLU A 373 4.24 -2.03 14.62
N LEU A 374 4.63 -2.86 13.64
CA LEU A 374 4.09 -2.79 12.27
C LEU A 374 2.63 -3.27 12.16
N LEU A 375 2.19 -4.09 13.12
CA LEU A 375 0.83 -4.63 13.17
C LEU A 375 -0.19 -3.50 13.28
N GLY A 376 -1.17 -3.51 12.39
CA GLY A 376 -2.26 -2.54 12.37
C GLY A 376 -3.54 -3.07 13.00
N SER A 377 -4.59 -2.24 12.98
CA SER A 377 -5.92 -2.60 13.46
C SER A 377 -6.53 -3.82 12.78
N SER A 378 -6.15 -4.12 11.54
CA SER A 378 -6.63 -5.28 10.79
C SER A 378 -5.90 -6.59 11.11
N GLN A 379 -4.86 -6.54 11.95
CA GLN A 379 -4.12 -7.71 12.47
C GLN A 379 -4.11 -7.73 14.01
N SER A 380 -4.98 -6.97 14.67
CA SER A 380 -5.02 -6.87 16.13
C SER A 380 -5.14 -8.25 16.79
N ASN A 381 -6.06 -9.09 16.30
CA ASN A 381 -6.28 -10.42 16.87
C ASN A 381 -5.01 -11.29 16.78
N PHE A 382 -4.27 -11.19 15.69
CA PHE A 382 -2.99 -11.91 15.54
C PHE A 382 -1.93 -11.39 16.53
N GLY A 383 -1.83 -10.07 16.68
CA GLY A 383 -0.93 -9.44 17.65
C GLY A 383 -1.25 -9.83 19.08
N ASP A 384 -2.53 -9.73 19.46
CA ASP A 384 -3.03 -10.09 20.79
C ASP A 384 -2.71 -11.56 21.11
N MET A 385 -2.98 -12.49 20.18
CA MET A 385 -2.67 -13.91 20.38
C MET A 385 -1.16 -14.20 20.50
N ILE A 386 -0.32 -13.52 19.71
CA ILE A 386 1.14 -13.66 19.85
C ILE A 386 1.61 -13.21 21.23
N SER A 387 1.05 -12.13 21.75
CA SER A 387 1.38 -11.59 23.07
C SER A 387 0.83 -12.46 24.20
N GLU A 388 -0.45 -12.85 24.14
CA GLU A 388 -1.11 -13.67 25.16
C GLU A 388 -0.50 -15.07 25.30
N LEU A 389 -0.09 -15.69 24.20
CA LEU A 389 0.57 -17.01 24.21
C LEU A 389 2.08 -16.93 24.51
N GLY A 390 2.60 -15.74 24.83
CA GLY A 390 4.00 -15.53 25.19
C GLY A 390 5.00 -15.73 24.04
N ILE A 391 4.55 -15.73 22.79
CA ILE A 391 5.40 -15.93 21.62
C ILE A 391 6.32 -14.71 21.43
N SER A 392 5.79 -13.49 21.62
CA SER A 392 6.59 -12.26 21.51
C SER A 392 7.74 -12.20 22.53
N GLY A 393 7.57 -12.80 23.71
CA GLY A 393 8.62 -12.84 24.74
C GLY A 393 9.81 -13.71 24.35
N ASN A 394 9.64 -14.64 23.41
CA ASN A 394 10.70 -15.51 22.89
C ASN A 394 11.43 -14.91 21.67
N MET A 395 10.97 -13.76 21.19
CA MET A 395 11.64 -13.02 20.12
C MET A 395 12.77 -12.19 20.72
N ALA A 396 14.00 -12.43 20.28
CA ALA A 396 15.16 -11.67 20.71
C ALA A 396 15.07 -10.23 20.20
N ALA A 397 15.33 -9.26 21.09
CA ALA A 397 15.15 -7.84 20.79
C ALA A 397 16.07 -7.32 19.66
N ASP A 398 17.24 -7.93 19.50
CA ASP A 398 18.27 -7.63 18.51
C ASP A 398 18.17 -8.48 17.22
N ALA A 399 17.24 -9.44 17.17
CA ALA A 399 17.06 -10.30 16.01
C ALA A 399 16.07 -9.72 15.00
N GLU A 400 16.23 -10.16 13.76
CA GLU A 400 15.35 -9.78 12.67
C GLU A 400 14.25 -10.82 12.42
N TYR A 401 13.02 -10.35 12.17
CA TYR A 401 11.87 -11.23 11.96
C TYR A 401 11.03 -10.84 10.75
N THR A 402 10.24 -11.80 10.26
CA THR A 402 9.13 -11.52 9.35
C THR A 402 7.84 -12.08 9.93
N LEU A 403 6.84 -11.22 10.10
CA LEU A 403 5.50 -11.61 10.51
C LEU A 403 4.65 -11.90 9.28
N LEU A 404 4.08 -13.09 9.23
CA LEU A 404 3.10 -13.52 8.25
C LEU A 404 1.71 -13.39 8.90
N ALA A 405 1.18 -12.19 9.04
CA ALA A 405 0.01 -11.92 9.86
C ALA A 405 -1.31 -12.14 9.11
N PRO A 406 -2.18 -13.08 9.53
CA PRO A 406 -3.53 -13.18 9.01
C PRO A 406 -4.38 -11.95 9.37
N LEU A 407 -5.41 -11.68 8.58
CA LEU A 407 -6.42 -10.67 8.92
C LEU A 407 -7.30 -11.12 10.09
N ASN A 408 -7.90 -10.16 10.81
CA ASN A 408 -8.80 -10.44 11.93
C ASN A 408 -9.95 -11.42 11.58
N ASP A 409 -10.50 -11.35 10.36
CA ASP A 409 -11.58 -12.22 9.89
C ASP A 409 -11.21 -13.72 9.88
N VAL A 410 -9.92 -14.04 9.95
CA VAL A 410 -9.43 -15.43 10.01
C VAL A 410 -9.60 -16.03 11.41
N PHE A 411 -9.66 -15.20 12.47
CA PHE A 411 -9.81 -15.63 13.85
C PHE A 411 -11.28 -15.80 14.22
N THR A 412 -11.94 -16.78 13.60
CA THR A 412 -13.34 -17.15 13.89
C THR A 412 -13.46 -17.88 15.23
N ASP A 413 -14.68 -18.03 15.76
CA ASP A 413 -14.95 -18.80 16.98
C ASP A 413 -14.36 -20.22 16.93
N GLU A 414 -14.35 -20.84 15.74
CA GLU A 414 -13.73 -22.14 15.53
C GLU A 414 -12.21 -22.11 15.79
N VAL A 415 -11.52 -21.11 15.23
CA VAL A 415 -10.07 -20.92 15.45
C VAL A 415 -9.77 -20.60 16.90
N MET A 416 -10.60 -19.75 17.53
CA MET A 416 -10.46 -19.36 18.93
C MET A 416 -10.76 -20.51 19.90
N SER A 417 -11.47 -21.55 19.45
CA SER A 417 -11.74 -22.77 20.22
C SER A 417 -10.66 -23.85 20.14
N ILE A 418 -9.64 -23.66 19.29
CA ILE A 418 -8.51 -24.60 19.18
C ILE A 418 -7.72 -24.61 20.50
N ASP A 419 -7.23 -25.79 20.88
CA ASP A 419 -6.33 -25.94 22.02
C ASP A 419 -5.13 -24.97 21.94
N GLN A 420 -4.80 -24.33 23.07
CA GLN A 420 -3.80 -23.27 23.10
C GLN A 420 -2.41 -23.73 22.70
N GLU A 421 -1.99 -24.98 23.00
CA GLU A 421 -0.68 -25.48 22.58
C GLU A 421 -0.64 -25.68 21.06
N ILE A 422 -1.74 -26.17 20.49
CA ILE A 422 -1.86 -26.34 19.04
C ILE A 422 -1.87 -24.97 18.35
N LEU A 423 -2.68 -24.03 18.84
CA LEU A 423 -2.76 -22.68 18.28
C LEU A 423 -1.41 -21.96 18.39
N ARG A 424 -0.72 -22.09 19.52
CA ARG A 424 0.64 -21.57 19.70
C ARG A 424 1.58 -22.11 18.62
N GLY A 425 1.61 -23.42 18.39
CA GLY A 425 2.43 -24.02 17.33
C GLY A 425 2.05 -23.54 15.92
N VAL A 426 0.76 -23.27 15.66
CA VAL A 426 0.30 -22.66 14.39
C VAL A 426 0.84 -21.24 14.26
N LEU A 427 0.74 -20.41 15.30
CA LEU A 427 1.21 -19.01 15.26
C LEU A 427 2.73 -18.89 15.23
N GLU A 428 3.47 -19.81 15.86
CA GLU A 428 4.93 -19.90 15.70
C GLU A 428 5.35 -20.15 14.24
N ASN A 429 4.48 -20.76 13.42
CA ASN A 429 4.72 -20.91 11.98
C ASN A 429 4.42 -19.64 11.17
N HIS A 430 3.84 -18.62 11.76
CA HIS A 430 3.61 -17.32 11.15
C HIS A 430 4.73 -16.31 11.43
N ILE A 431 5.82 -16.73 12.08
CA ILE A 431 6.97 -15.88 12.37
C ILE A 431 8.23 -16.52 11.78
N LEU A 432 8.89 -15.81 10.86
CA LEU A 432 10.13 -16.26 10.24
C LEU A 432 11.35 -15.68 10.97
N LYS A 433 12.44 -16.46 11.03
CA LYS A 433 13.69 -16.12 11.75
C LYS A 433 14.56 -15.03 11.09
N LYS A 434 14.12 -14.45 9.98
CA LYS A 434 14.87 -13.45 9.19
C LYS A 434 13.90 -12.40 8.67
N LYS A 435 14.40 -11.17 8.47
CA LYS A 435 13.69 -10.13 7.71
C LYS A 435 13.73 -10.45 6.22
N ILE A 436 12.57 -10.68 5.62
CA ILE A 436 12.41 -10.99 4.21
C ILE A 436 11.44 -9.97 3.63
N SER A 437 11.97 -8.93 3.00
CA SER A 437 11.18 -7.96 2.23
C SER A 437 10.44 -8.65 1.07
N LEU A 438 9.28 -8.13 0.67
CA LEU A 438 8.47 -8.72 -0.41
C LEU A 438 9.26 -8.85 -1.72
N GLY A 439 10.06 -7.84 -2.06
CA GLY A 439 10.90 -7.84 -3.26
C GLY A 439 12.05 -8.85 -3.25
N LYS A 440 12.37 -9.44 -2.10
CA LYS A 440 13.42 -10.47 -1.95
C LYS A 440 12.87 -11.90 -2.02
N MET A 441 11.54 -12.06 -2.12
CA MET A 441 10.91 -13.37 -2.26
C MET A 441 11.04 -13.90 -3.69
N PHE A 442 11.43 -15.17 -3.84
CA PHE A 442 11.54 -15.83 -5.13
C PHE A 442 10.91 -17.22 -5.15
N ASN A 443 10.51 -17.68 -6.33
CA ASN A 443 9.82 -18.97 -6.47
C ASN A 443 10.72 -20.14 -6.06
N GLY A 444 10.22 -21.03 -5.20
CA GLY A 444 10.96 -22.18 -4.67
C GLY A 444 11.84 -21.85 -3.46
N GLN A 445 11.83 -20.61 -2.97
CA GLN A 445 12.53 -20.24 -1.74
C GLN A 445 12.00 -21.04 -0.55
N LEU A 446 12.92 -21.49 0.31
CA LEU A 446 12.61 -22.14 1.58
C LEU A 446 12.87 -21.15 2.71
N VAL A 447 11.87 -20.95 3.57
CA VAL A 447 11.94 -20.03 4.72
C VAL A 447 11.71 -20.78 6.03
N GLU A 448 12.45 -20.44 7.07
CA GLU A 448 12.39 -21.13 8.36
C GLU A 448 11.57 -20.33 9.37
N THR A 449 10.62 -21.00 10.03
CA THR A 449 9.79 -20.45 11.09
C THR A 449 10.49 -20.53 12.45
N ILE A 450 10.08 -19.72 13.42
CA ILE A 450 10.57 -19.86 14.81
C ILE A 450 10.16 -21.21 15.42
N GLY A 451 9.04 -21.78 14.98
CA GLY A 451 8.58 -23.13 15.33
C GLY A 451 9.39 -24.27 14.69
N GLY A 452 10.47 -23.95 13.96
CA GLY A 452 11.39 -24.94 13.37
C GLY A 452 10.87 -25.65 12.12
N LYS A 453 9.78 -25.15 11.51
CA LYS A 453 9.27 -25.66 10.23
C LYS A 453 9.90 -24.90 9.07
N THR A 454 9.95 -25.57 7.92
CA THR A 454 10.34 -24.94 6.66
C THR A 454 9.10 -24.74 5.81
N LEU A 455 8.85 -23.51 5.36
CA LEU A 455 7.77 -23.17 4.45
C LEU A 455 8.31 -22.90 3.05
N ARG A 456 7.48 -23.19 2.05
CA ARG A 456 7.84 -22.99 0.63
C ARG A 456 7.17 -21.73 0.10
N VAL A 457 7.94 -20.91 -0.60
CA VAL A 457 7.45 -19.71 -1.27
C VAL A 457 7.15 -20.03 -2.74
N PHE A 458 5.93 -19.68 -3.17
CA PHE A 458 5.45 -19.80 -4.54
C PHE A 458 5.18 -18.41 -5.10
N VAL A 459 5.89 -18.03 -6.16
CA VAL A 459 5.69 -16.74 -6.82
C VAL A 459 4.99 -16.98 -8.15
N TYR A 460 3.75 -16.51 -8.23
CA TYR A 460 2.91 -16.54 -9.43
C TYR A 460 2.95 -15.17 -10.13
N ARG A 461 2.26 -15.06 -11.27
CA ARG A 461 2.19 -13.80 -12.04
C ARG A 461 1.59 -12.64 -11.24
N THR A 462 0.58 -12.91 -10.42
CA THR A 462 -0.23 -11.90 -9.74
C THR A 462 -0.33 -12.12 -8.22
N ALA A 463 0.34 -13.14 -7.70
CA ALA A 463 0.27 -13.53 -6.30
C ALA A 463 1.60 -14.09 -5.80
N VAL A 464 1.92 -13.85 -4.53
CA VAL A 464 2.97 -14.54 -3.79
C VAL A 464 2.28 -15.35 -2.71
N CYS A 465 2.61 -16.62 -2.59
CA CYS A 465 2.03 -17.50 -1.58
C CYS A 465 3.13 -18.21 -0.80
N ILE A 466 2.87 -18.40 0.49
CA ILE A 466 3.72 -19.18 1.37
C ILE A 466 2.87 -20.35 1.81
N GLU A 467 3.31 -21.55 1.42
CA GLU A 467 2.57 -22.77 1.66
C GLU A 467 1.13 -22.70 1.09
N ASN A 468 0.09 -22.91 1.91
CA ASN A 468 -1.32 -22.85 1.49
C ASN A 468 -1.90 -21.43 1.44
N SER A 469 -1.19 -20.41 1.92
CA SER A 469 -1.75 -19.08 2.16
C SER A 469 -1.05 -18.03 1.29
N CYS A 470 -1.83 -17.15 0.68
CA CYS A 470 -1.31 -16.10 -0.20
C CYS A 470 -1.26 -14.75 0.50
N LEU A 471 -0.27 -13.95 0.11
CA LEU A 471 -0.06 -12.60 0.60
C LEU A 471 -1.17 -11.67 0.08
N ILE A 472 -1.56 -10.71 0.92
CA ILE A 472 -2.46 -9.61 0.60
C ILE A 472 -1.65 -8.31 0.56
N ARG A 473 -2.15 -7.32 -0.18
CA ARG A 473 -1.60 -5.96 -0.18
C ARG A 473 -1.54 -5.41 1.25
N GLY A 474 -0.53 -4.58 1.52
CA GLY A 474 -0.29 -3.98 2.83
C GLY A 474 0.96 -4.51 3.53
N SER A 475 1.91 -5.10 2.78
CA SER A 475 3.22 -5.41 3.36
C SER A 475 3.93 -4.15 3.83
N LYS A 476 4.61 -4.25 4.97
CA LYS A 476 5.37 -3.14 5.58
C LYS A 476 6.76 -3.61 5.95
N GLU A 477 7.70 -2.68 6.00
CA GLU A 477 9.07 -2.94 6.43
C GLU A 477 9.42 -1.97 7.55
N GLY A 478 9.97 -2.51 8.63
CA GLY A 478 10.45 -1.74 9.77
C GLY A 478 11.90 -2.01 10.08
N ALA A 479 12.37 -1.46 11.19
CA ALA A 479 13.78 -1.45 11.56
C ALA A 479 14.37 -2.88 11.62
N ASN A 480 13.76 -3.75 12.43
CA ASN A 480 14.20 -5.14 12.63
C ASN A 480 13.28 -6.18 11.98
N GLY A 481 12.42 -5.81 11.03
CA GLY A 481 11.59 -6.83 10.41
C GLY A 481 10.69 -6.39 9.27
N ALA A 482 9.92 -7.35 8.78
CA ALA A 482 8.90 -7.15 7.75
C ALA A 482 7.56 -7.74 8.20
N LEU A 483 6.48 -7.14 7.74
CA LEU A 483 5.12 -7.62 7.94
C LEU A 483 4.52 -7.94 6.56
N HIS A 484 3.98 -9.14 6.42
CA HIS A 484 3.17 -9.54 5.27
C HIS A 484 1.80 -10.00 5.73
N LEU A 485 0.77 -9.46 5.10
CA LEU A 485 -0.61 -9.81 5.41
C LEU A 485 -0.96 -11.11 4.71
N MET A 486 -1.59 -12.04 5.43
CA MET A 486 -1.93 -13.37 4.93
C MET A 486 -3.43 -13.55 4.84
N LYS A 487 -3.89 -14.26 3.80
CA LYS A 487 -5.32 -14.51 3.59
C LYS A 487 -5.92 -15.53 4.56
N THR A 488 -5.11 -16.49 4.99
CA THR A 488 -5.54 -17.63 5.83
C THR A 488 -4.42 -18.03 6.79
N LEU A 489 -4.74 -18.84 7.80
CA LEU A 489 -3.72 -19.49 8.63
C LEU A 489 -2.85 -20.44 7.79
N LEU A 490 -1.56 -20.41 8.05
CA LEU A 490 -0.58 -21.32 7.50
C LEU A 490 -0.76 -22.73 8.07
N LYS A 491 -0.75 -23.70 7.16
CA LYS A 491 -0.82 -25.13 7.42
C LYS A 491 0.37 -25.79 6.72
N PRO A 492 1.54 -25.87 7.40
CA PRO A 492 2.73 -26.53 6.86
C PRO A 492 2.43 -27.98 6.48
N ALA A 493 2.88 -28.42 5.31
CA ALA A 493 2.74 -29.82 4.93
C ALA A 493 3.67 -30.72 5.76
N ASP A 494 3.13 -31.81 6.29
CA ASP A 494 3.86 -32.81 7.08
C ASP A 494 3.89 -34.20 6.40
N LYS A 495 3.04 -34.42 5.40
CA LYS A 495 2.85 -35.71 4.71
C LYS A 495 3.11 -35.60 3.21
N THR A 496 3.58 -36.70 2.62
CA THR A 496 3.71 -36.85 1.17
C THR A 496 2.34 -37.02 0.50
N MET A 497 2.28 -36.82 -0.83
CA MET A 497 1.05 -37.08 -1.59
C MET A 497 0.57 -38.52 -1.40
N PHE A 498 1.48 -39.50 -1.34
CA PHE A 498 1.14 -40.90 -1.09
C PHE A 498 0.41 -41.09 0.25
N GLU A 499 0.98 -40.56 1.33
CA GLU A 499 0.41 -40.68 2.68
C GLU A 499 -0.95 -39.98 2.81
N ILE A 500 -1.12 -38.82 2.16
CA ILE A 500 -2.40 -38.09 2.13
C ILE A 500 -3.49 -38.95 1.48
N LEU A 501 -3.21 -39.55 0.32
CA LEU A 501 -4.17 -40.38 -0.40
C LEU A 501 -4.49 -41.68 0.35
N GLU A 502 -3.48 -42.31 0.93
CA GLU A 502 -3.63 -43.55 1.72
C GLU A 502 -4.51 -43.32 2.96
N GLN A 503 -4.25 -42.24 3.71
CA GLN A 503 -5.01 -41.93 4.93
C GLN A 503 -6.43 -41.46 4.66
N ASN A 504 -6.69 -40.77 3.54
CA ASN A 504 -8.04 -40.34 3.19
C ASN A 504 -8.96 -41.55 2.88
N GLY A 505 -8.41 -42.64 2.36
CA GLY A 505 -9.13 -43.90 2.13
C GLY A 505 -10.09 -43.90 0.94
N SER A 506 -10.33 -42.75 0.29
CA SER A 506 -11.22 -42.59 -0.88
C SER A 506 -10.49 -42.66 -2.23
N PHE A 507 -9.26 -43.17 -2.26
CA PHE A 507 -8.39 -43.21 -3.44
C PHE A 507 -7.82 -44.61 -3.72
N LYS A 508 -8.49 -45.67 -3.23
CA LYS A 508 -7.98 -47.05 -3.29
C LYS A 508 -7.82 -47.54 -4.72
N ILE A 509 -8.76 -47.21 -5.59
CA ILE A 509 -8.71 -47.60 -7.01
C ILE A 509 -7.55 -46.90 -7.70
N PHE A 510 -7.40 -45.58 -7.48
CA PHE A 510 -6.31 -44.81 -8.04
C PHE A 510 -4.94 -45.33 -7.58
N LEU A 511 -4.75 -45.60 -6.29
CA LEU A 511 -3.51 -46.16 -5.76
C LEU A 511 -3.20 -47.55 -6.36
N SER A 512 -4.22 -48.42 -6.53
CA SER A 512 -4.04 -49.72 -7.20
C SER A 512 -3.63 -49.58 -8.68
N LEU A 513 -4.14 -48.57 -9.38
CA LEU A 513 -3.76 -48.29 -10.77
C LEU A 513 -2.33 -47.72 -10.86
N MET A 514 -1.94 -46.85 -9.93
CA MET A 514 -0.57 -46.33 -9.82
C MET A 514 0.43 -47.46 -9.57
N GLU A 515 0.08 -48.43 -8.72
CA GLU A 515 0.89 -49.63 -8.48
C GLU A 515 1.01 -50.49 -9.75
N ALA A 516 -0.11 -50.80 -10.42
CA ALA A 516 -0.11 -51.58 -11.66
C ALA A 516 0.70 -50.91 -12.79
N ALA A 517 0.77 -49.57 -12.81
CA ALA A 517 1.55 -48.81 -13.78
C ALA A 517 3.03 -48.64 -13.38
N GLY A 518 3.43 -49.06 -12.18
CA GLY A 518 4.79 -48.83 -11.64
C GLY A 518 5.09 -47.34 -11.37
N LEU A 519 4.08 -46.57 -10.95
CA LEU A 519 4.17 -45.12 -10.72
C LEU A 519 4.06 -44.71 -9.25
N THR A 520 3.98 -45.66 -8.32
CA THR A 520 3.85 -45.38 -6.88
C THR A 520 4.96 -44.47 -6.35
N ASP A 521 6.19 -44.61 -6.87
CA ASP A 521 7.33 -43.78 -6.45
C ASP A 521 7.18 -42.32 -6.85
N VAL A 522 6.42 -41.99 -7.90
CA VAL A 522 6.10 -40.59 -8.27
C VAL A 522 5.37 -39.88 -7.13
N LEU A 523 4.51 -40.59 -6.39
CA LEU A 523 3.75 -40.03 -5.27
C LEU A 523 4.61 -39.79 -4.01
N ARG A 524 5.79 -40.43 -3.94
CA ARG A 524 6.69 -40.39 -2.78
C ARG A 524 7.94 -39.56 -3.03
N GLN A 525 8.32 -39.39 -4.30
CA GLN A 525 9.52 -38.67 -4.70
C GLN A 525 9.48 -37.22 -4.22
N GLU A 526 10.63 -36.74 -3.73
CA GLU A 526 10.85 -35.32 -3.43
C GLU A 526 10.77 -34.48 -4.71
N GLY A 527 10.08 -33.36 -4.62
CA GLY A 527 9.91 -32.45 -5.75
C GLY A 527 8.81 -31.43 -5.51
N SER A 528 8.44 -30.76 -6.60
CA SER A 528 7.32 -29.84 -6.64
C SER A 528 6.35 -30.35 -7.68
N PHE A 529 5.29 -31.00 -7.23
CA PHE A 529 4.26 -31.57 -8.10
C PHE A 529 2.88 -30.99 -7.80
N THR A 530 2.03 -30.99 -8.82
CA THR A 530 0.59 -30.79 -8.67
C THR A 530 -0.10 -32.04 -9.16
N LEU A 531 -0.84 -32.69 -8.28
CA LEU A 531 -1.59 -33.91 -8.55
C LEU A 531 -3.09 -33.61 -8.55
N PHE A 532 -3.77 -33.90 -9.65
CA PHE A 532 -5.22 -34.00 -9.70
C PHE A 532 -5.62 -35.45 -9.37
N ALA A 533 -5.87 -35.76 -8.10
CA ALA A 533 -6.11 -37.14 -7.67
C ALA A 533 -7.58 -37.55 -7.90
N PRO A 534 -7.87 -38.53 -8.79
CA PRO A 534 -9.22 -39.02 -8.99
C PRO A 534 -9.67 -39.88 -7.80
N SER A 535 -10.77 -39.48 -7.17
CA SER A 535 -11.40 -40.24 -6.08
C SER A 535 -11.98 -41.56 -6.61
N ASP A 536 -12.30 -42.50 -5.71
CA ASP A 536 -12.96 -43.75 -6.09
C ASP A 536 -14.31 -43.52 -6.81
N LYS A 537 -14.93 -42.35 -6.61
CA LYS A 537 -16.14 -41.93 -7.36
C LYS A 537 -15.87 -41.70 -8.85
N ALA A 538 -14.66 -41.24 -9.21
CA ALA A 538 -14.25 -41.06 -10.60
C ALA A 538 -14.25 -42.36 -11.41
N PHE A 539 -14.18 -43.50 -10.72
CA PHE A 539 -14.20 -44.84 -11.30
C PHE A 539 -15.56 -45.55 -11.13
N ALA A 540 -16.57 -44.84 -10.64
CA ALA A 540 -17.91 -45.41 -10.47
C ALA A 540 -18.47 -45.88 -11.82
N GLY A 541 -19.04 -47.09 -11.85
CA GLY A 541 -19.58 -47.68 -13.08
C GLY A 541 -18.59 -48.54 -13.89
N LEU A 542 -17.33 -48.65 -13.45
CA LEU A 542 -16.42 -49.68 -13.96
C LEU A 542 -16.68 -51.05 -13.32
N SER A 543 -16.72 -52.09 -14.15
CA SER A 543 -16.68 -53.48 -13.71
C SER A 543 -15.25 -53.93 -13.42
N ALA A 544 -15.07 -55.05 -12.70
CA ALA A 544 -13.74 -55.66 -12.51
C ALA A 544 -13.02 -55.91 -13.85
N ARG A 545 -13.77 -56.35 -14.88
CA ARG A 545 -13.27 -56.53 -16.24
C ARG A 545 -12.78 -55.23 -16.87
N ASP A 546 -13.46 -54.10 -16.63
CA ASP A 546 -13.03 -52.80 -17.14
C ASP A 546 -11.72 -52.35 -16.48
N LEU A 547 -11.56 -52.61 -15.17
CA LEU A 547 -10.32 -52.32 -14.44
C LEU A 547 -9.17 -53.20 -14.91
N ASP A 548 -9.41 -54.50 -15.13
CA ASP A 548 -8.40 -55.41 -15.68
C ASP A 548 -7.99 -55.01 -17.09
N LEU A 549 -8.94 -54.53 -17.92
CA LEU A 549 -8.64 -54.00 -19.24
C LEU A 549 -7.71 -52.79 -19.17
N LEU A 550 -7.97 -51.84 -18.25
CA LEU A 550 -7.07 -50.69 -18.03
C LEU A 550 -5.68 -51.13 -17.58
N LYS A 551 -5.60 -52.08 -16.64
CA LYS A 551 -4.32 -52.63 -16.13
C LYS A 551 -3.53 -53.37 -17.20
N SER A 552 -4.22 -54.08 -18.10
CA SER A 552 -3.58 -54.84 -19.19
C SER A 552 -2.88 -53.94 -20.22
N ASN A 553 -3.31 -52.68 -20.34
CA ASN A 553 -2.76 -51.72 -21.29
C ASN A 553 -1.80 -50.73 -20.60
N GLY A 554 -0.61 -51.22 -20.24
CA GLY A 554 0.36 -50.48 -19.43
C GLY A 554 0.73 -49.08 -19.97
N ASN A 555 0.95 -48.92 -21.28
CA ASN A 555 1.27 -47.61 -21.86
C ASN A 555 0.09 -46.65 -21.86
N ALA A 556 -1.13 -47.14 -22.12
CA ALA A 556 -2.34 -46.33 -21.99
C ALA A 556 -2.55 -45.89 -20.54
N LEU A 557 -2.40 -46.82 -19.59
CA LEU A 557 -2.56 -46.54 -18.17
C LEU A 557 -1.55 -45.50 -17.68
N LYS A 558 -0.26 -45.66 -18.02
CA LYS A 558 0.78 -44.66 -17.74
C LYS A 558 0.44 -43.29 -18.33
N THR A 559 -0.05 -43.25 -19.58
CA THR A 559 -0.47 -42.01 -20.24
C THR A 559 -1.59 -41.31 -19.46
N ILE A 560 -2.62 -42.05 -19.06
CA ILE A 560 -3.76 -41.50 -18.31
C ILE A 560 -3.31 -41.00 -16.94
N LEU A 561 -2.56 -41.80 -16.18
CA LEU A 561 -2.14 -41.45 -14.83
C LEU A 561 -1.17 -40.27 -14.81
N LEU A 562 -0.17 -40.24 -15.70
CA LEU A 562 0.79 -39.13 -15.78
C LEU A 562 0.16 -37.83 -16.28
N TYR A 563 -0.99 -37.89 -16.94
CA TYR A 563 -1.74 -36.69 -17.32
C TYR A 563 -2.33 -35.95 -16.10
N HIS A 564 -2.49 -36.63 -14.96
CA HIS A 564 -2.97 -36.03 -13.71
C HIS A 564 -1.86 -35.32 -12.92
N PHE A 565 -0.61 -35.40 -13.37
CA PHE A 565 0.53 -34.77 -12.71
C PHE A 565 1.07 -33.60 -13.52
N THR A 566 1.50 -32.54 -12.84
CA THR A 566 2.24 -31.40 -13.43
C THR A 566 3.46 -31.10 -12.57
N ASN A 567 4.55 -30.66 -13.19
CA ASN A 567 5.69 -30.06 -12.47
C ASN A 567 5.36 -28.65 -11.98
N GLY A 568 5.73 -28.33 -10.74
CA GLY A 568 5.38 -27.10 -10.04
C GLY A 568 4.20 -27.29 -9.09
N VAL A 569 4.08 -26.37 -8.13
CA VAL A 569 2.97 -26.33 -7.16
C VAL A 569 2.01 -25.23 -7.59
N PHE A 570 0.78 -25.61 -7.97
CA PHE A 570 -0.26 -24.69 -8.39
C PHE A 570 -1.44 -24.76 -7.44
N ILE A 571 -1.53 -23.80 -6.52
CA ILE A 571 -2.66 -23.66 -5.59
C ILE A 571 -3.70 -22.66 -6.13
N GLY A 572 -4.97 -22.85 -5.81
CA GLY A 572 -6.08 -22.02 -6.27
C GLY A 572 -5.90 -20.55 -5.91
N GLY A 573 -5.44 -20.26 -4.69
CA GLY A 573 -5.16 -18.90 -4.24
C GLY A 573 -4.07 -18.15 -5.03
N GLY A 574 -3.17 -18.88 -5.70
CA GLY A 574 -2.11 -18.31 -6.52
C GLY A 574 -2.51 -18.02 -7.97
N LEU A 575 -3.67 -18.52 -8.41
CA LEU A 575 -4.18 -18.34 -9.75
C LEU A 575 -5.02 -17.07 -9.84
N GLU A 576 -4.84 -16.32 -10.93
CA GLU A 576 -5.67 -15.17 -11.24
C GLU A 576 -7.12 -15.61 -11.53
N PHE A 577 -8.08 -14.91 -10.90
CA PHE A 577 -9.49 -15.26 -11.00
C PHE A 577 -10.00 -15.18 -12.45
N GLY A 578 -10.63 -16.26 -12.93
CA GLY A 578 -11.21 -16.34 -14.28
C GLY A 578 -10.19 -16.54 -15.40
N VAL A 579 -8.89 -16.60 -15.11
CA VAL A 579 -7.85 -16.77 -16.12
C VAL A 579 -7.54 -18.25 -16.33
N THR A 580 -7.45 -18.66 -17.60
CA THR A 580 -7.05 -20.02 -17.97
C THR A 580 -5.53 -20.15 -17.99
N ASN A 581 -5.02 -21.02 -17.12
CA ASN A 581 -3.61 -21.37 -17.03
C ASN A 581 -3.37 -22.70 -17.76
N LEU A 582 -2.40 -22.72 -18.67
CA LEU A 582 -2.03 -23.92 -19.41
C LEU A 582 -0.81 -24.58 -18.76
N LEU A 583 -1.03 -25.74 -18.14
CA LEU A 583 -0.01 -26.48 -17.40
C LEU A 583 0.46 -27.68 -18.20
N LYS A 584 1.77 -27.91 -18.33
CA LYS A 584 2.30 -29.09 -19.02
C LYS A 584 2.30 -30.29 -18.06
N SER A 585 1.50 -31.31 -18.35
CA SER A 585 1.48 -32.53 -17.55
C SER A 585 2.79 -33.33 -17.70
N LEU A 586 3.04 -34.29 -16.79
CA LEU A 586 4.16 -35.24 -16.93
C LEU A 586 4.01 -36.15 -18.16
N GLN A 587 2.78 -36.37 -18.61
CA GLN A 587 2.50 -37.07 -19.87
C GLN A 587 2.94 -36.24 -21.10
N GLY A 588 2.84 -34.91 -21.01
CA GLY A 588 3.30 -33.97 -22.04
C GLY A 588 2.21 -33.05 -22.58
N SER A 589 0.96 -33.52 -22.69
CA SER A 589 -0.18 -32.69 -23.08
C SER A 589 -0.52 -31.65 -22.01
N LYS A 590 -1.19 -30.57 -22.43
CA LYS A 590 -1.54 -29.45 -21.54
C LYS A 590 -2.84 -29.72 -20.78
N LEU A 591 -2.89 -29.29 -19.52
CA LEU A 591 -4.07 -29.17 -18.68
C LEU A 591 -4.51 -27.70 -18.66
N LYS A 592 -5.83 -27.46 -18.73
CA LYS A 592 -6.43 -26.11 -18.61
C LYS A 592 -6.90 -25.92 -17.18
N LEU A 593 -6.20 -25.10 -16.40
CA LEU A 593 -6.51 -24.83 -14.99
C LEU A 593 -7.12 -23.42 -14.84
N ILE A 594 -8.29 -23.33 -14.22
CA ILE A 594 -9.00 -22.06 -13.96
C ILE A 594 -9.37 -22.00 -12.48
N PHE A 595 -9.18 -20.85 -11.84
CA PHE A 595 -9.78 -20.56 -10.54
C PHE A 595 -10.99 -19.64 -10.73
N ALA A 596 -12.19 -20.16 -10.47
CA ALA A 596 -13.45 -19.43 -10.63
C ALA A 596 -14.47 -19.87 -9.59
N ASN A 597 -15.34 -18.96 -9.13
CA ASN A 597 -16.35 -19.24 -8.10
C ASN A 597 -15.77 -19.88 -6.83
N SER A 598 -14.58 -19.43 -6.41
CA SER A 598 -13.85 -19.96 -5.25
C SER A 598 -13.48 -21.45 -5.34
N THR A 599 -13.48 -22.03 -6.55
CA THR A 599 -13.06 -23.42 -6.80
C THR A 599 -12.04 -23.48 -7.93
N VAL A 600 -11.14 -24.44 -7.84
CA VAL A 600 -10.27 -24.82 -8.95
C VAL A 600 -11.08 -25.67 -9.93
N GLN A 601 -10.83 -25.49 -11.22
CA GLN A 601 -11.37 -26.32 -12.30
C GLN A 601 -10.25 -26.74 -13.24
N VAL A 602 -10.20 -28.01 -13.59
CA VAL A 602 -9.20 -28.58 -14.50
C VAL A 602 -9.91 -29.21 -15.71
N ASN A 603 -9.59 -28.76 -16.93
CA ASN A 603 -10.27 -29.17 -18.17
C ASN A 603 -11.81 -29.03 -18.09
N SER A 604 -12.33 -28.01 -17.38
CA SER A 604 -13.76 -27.81 -17.07
C SER A 604 -14.36 -28.78 -16.05
N VAL A 605 -13.56 -29.69 -15.48
CA VAL A 605 -13.94 -30.54 -14.35
C VAL A 605 -13.75 -29.75 -13.06
N LYS A 606 -14.79 -29.69 -12.22
CA LYS A 606 -14.71 -29.06 -10.90
C LYS A 606 -13.86 -29.91 -9.95
N VAL A 607 -13.08 -29.23 -9.11
CA VAL A 607 -12.27 -29.83 -8.05
C VAL A 607 -13.00 -29.64 -6.71
N PRO A 608 -13.67 -30.66 -6.13
CA PRO A 608 -14.47 -30.48 -4.92
C PRO A 608 -13.66 -30.11 -3.67
N ALA A 609 -12.40 -30.56 -3.61
CA ALA A 609 -11.47 -30.20 -2.55
C ALA A 609 -10.10 -29.92 -3.18
N ALA A 610 -9.65 -28.67 -3.08
CA ALA A 610 -8.41 -28.18 -3.66
C ALA A 610 -7.40 -27.82 -2.56
N ASP A 611 -6.16 -27.57 -2.97
CA ASP A 611 -5.09 -26.99 -2.13
C ASP A 611 -4.69 -27.86 -0.93
N VAL A 612 -4.75 -29.19 -1.07
CA VAL A 612 -4.25 -30.11 -0.04
C VAL A 612 -2.73 -30.20 -0.14
N MET A 613 -2.04 -29.47 0.74
CA MET A 613 -0.58 -29.36 0.72
C MET A 613 0.11 -30.67 1.11
N ALA A 614 1.10 -31.07 0.32
CA ALA A 614 1.96 -32.23 0.55
C ALA A 614 3.44 -31.79 0.61
N THR A 615 4.30 -32.51 1.32
CA THR A 615 5.73 -32.20 1.42
C THR A 615 6.43 -32.17 0.05
N ASN A 616 5.93 -32.95 -0.90
CA ASN A 616 6.41 -33.04 -2.28
C ASN A 616 5.47 -32.40 -3.32
N GLY A 617 4.45 -31.63 -2.92
CA GLY A 617 3.55 -30.99 -3.88
C GLY A 617 2.26 -30.43 -3.33
N VAL A 618 1.24 -30.37 -4.17
CA VAL A 618 -0.16 -30.10 -3.81
C VAL A 618 -1.07 -31.12 -4.48
N VAL A 619 -2.12 -31.52 -3.77
CA VAL A 619 -3.15 -32.45 -4.26
C VAL A 619 -4.48 -31.72 -4.40
N HIS A 620 -5.11 -31.90 -5.55
CA HIS A 620 -6.46 -31.45 -5.89
C HIS A 620 -7.32 -32.69 -6.11
N PHE A 621 -8.37 -32.88 -5.32
CA PHE A 621 -9.24 -34.04 -5.47
C PHE A 621 -10.22 -33.81 -6.61
N VAL A 622 -10.34 -34.79 -7.51
CA VAL A 622 -11.27 -34.74 -8.65
C VAL A 622 -12.19 -35.95 -8.64
N ASP A 623 -13.44 -35.75 -9.03
CA ASP A 623 -14.45 -36.82 -9.12
C ASP A 623 -14.59 -37.39 -10.54
N GLN A 624 -13.66 -37.08 -11.44
CA GLN A 624 -13.61 -37.59 -12.81
C GLN A 624 -12.17 -37.87 -13.23
N ILE A 625 -11.99 -38.81 -14.16
CA ILE A 625 -10.69 -39.08 -14.78
C ILE A 625 -10.40 -38.04 -15.84
N LEU A 626 -9.21 -37.45 -15.79
CA LEU A 626 -8.70 -36.54 -16.80
C LEU A 626 -8.07 -37.31 -17.94
N TYR A 627 -8.40 -36.90 -19.17
CA TYR A 627 -7.86 -37.49 -20.39
C TYR A 627 -7.42 -36.41 -21.39
N PRO A 628 -6.27 -36.58 -22.08
CA PRO A 628 -5.77 -35.61 -23.05
C PRO A 628 -6.68 -35.48 -24.29
N GLU A 629 -7.15 -34.27 -24.61
CA GLU A 629 -8.04 -34.01 -25.77
C GLU A 629 -7.45 -34.43 -27.12
N GLU A 630 -6.11 -34.40 -27.25
CA GLU A 630 -5.39 -34.61 -28.49
C GLU A 630 -5.04 -36.08 -28.76
N ILE A 631 -5.15 -36.97 -27.76
CA ILE A 631 -4.68 -38.35 -27.86
C ILE A 631 -5.85 -39.29 -28.20
N PRO A 632 -5.89 -39.89 -29.41
CA PRO A 632 -6.92 -40.85 -29.77
C PRO A 632 -6.72 -42.19 -29.05
N VAL A 633 -7.74 -43.02 -29.06
CA VAL A 633 -7.70 -44.39 -28.55
C VAL A 633 -7.61 -45.35 -29.72
N GLY A 634 -6.71 -46.33 -29.65
CA GLY A 634 -6.50 -47.33 -30.70
C GLY A 634 -7.28 -48.64 -30.55
N SER A 635 -7.93 -48.86 -29.40
CA SER A 635 -8.72 -50.05 -29.08
C SER A 635 -10.18 -49.69 -28.81
N GLN A 636 -11.09 -50.41 -29.46
CA GLN A 636 -12.53 -50.22 -29.27
C GLN A 636 -12.95 -50.56 -27.83
N ASP A 637 -12.37 -51.60 -27.23
CA ASP A 637 -12.65 -51.97 -25.85
C ASP A 637 -12.23 -50.86 -24.88
N LEU A 638 -11.03 -50.29 -25.10
CA LEU A 638 -10.54 -49.18 -24.29
C LEU A 638 -11.38 -47.92 -24.48
N LEU A 639 -11.89 -47.68 -25.69
CA LEU A 639 -12.81 -46.56 -25.97
C LEU A 639 -14.12 -46.71 -25.17
N VAL A 640 -14.68 -47.92 -25.07
CA VAL A 640 -15.89 -48.18 -24.28
C VAL A 640 -15.65 -47.87 -22.80
N VAL A 641 -14.50 -48.27 -22.25
CA VAL A 641 -14.13 -47.95 -20.86
C VAL A 641 -13.93 -46.46 -20.67
N LEU A 642 -13.17 -45.79 -21.54
CA LEU A 642 -12.90 -44.35 -21.42
C LEU A 642 -14.17 -43.50 -21.57
N LYS A 643 -15.15 -43.93 -22.38
CA LYS A 643 -16.46 -43.27 -22.46
C LYS A 643 -17.25 -43.32 -21.14
N LYS A 644 -17.02 -44.32 -20.28
CA LYS A 644 -17.61 -44.37 -18.94
C LYS A 644 -16.92 -43.42 -17.96
N LEU A 645 -15.62 -43.17 -18.14
CA LEU A 645 -14.78 -42.39 -17.23
C LEU A 645 -14.70 -40.89 -17.57
N VAL A 646 -14.78 -40.57 -18.87
CA VAL A 646 -14.56 -39.23 -19.41
C VAL A 646 -15.86 -38.74 -20.04
N SER A 647 -16.71 -38.10 -19.24
CA SER A 647 -18.02 -37.61 -19.70
C SER A 647 -17.99 -36.17 -20.22
N TYR A 648 -16.96 -35.39 -19.89
CA TYR A 648 -16.88 -33.96 -20.20
C TYR A 648 -16.39 -33.66 -21.63
N MET A 649 -15.94 -34.67 -22.38
CA MET A 649 -15.45 -34.52 -23.75
C MET A 649 -15.66 -35.80 -24.58
N GLN A 650 -15.57 -35.67 -25.91
CA GLN A 650 -15.60 -36.83 -26.81
C GLN A 650 -14.19 -37.39 -27.04
N VAL A 651 -13.98 -38.64 -26.65
CA VAL A 651 -12.73 -39.37 -26.89
C VAL A 651 -12.68 -39.85 -28.35
N LYS A 652 -11.64 -39.44 -29.09
CA LYS A 652 -11.44 -39.83 -30.49
C LYS A 652 -10.93 -41.27 -30.60
N TYR A 653 -11.39 -42.00 -31.62
CA TYR A 653 -10.92 -43.34 -31.94
C TYR A 653 -10.19 -43.33 -33.28
N ILE A 654 -8.97 -43.87 -33.31
CA ILE A 654 -8.19 -44.05 -34.54
C ILE A 654 -7.64 -45.47 -34.52
N ALA A 655 -8.16 -46.31 -35.42
CA ALA A 655 -7.76 -47.70 -35.52
C ALA A 655 -6.23 -47.83 -35.70
N GLY A 656 -5.60 -48.71 -34.92
CA GLY A 656 -4.15 -48.96 -34.99
C GLY A 656 -3.28 -47.95 -34.24
N PHE A 657 -3.85 -46.93 -33.61
CA PHE A 657 -3.09 -46.02 -32.74
C PHE A 657 -2.45 -46.78 -31.58
N LYS A 658 -1.17 -46.49 -31.30
CA LYS A 658 -0.43 -47.04 -30.16
C LYS A 658 0.03 -45.90 -29.27
N TYR A 659 -0.19 -46.06 -27.96
CA TYR A 659 0.36 -45.15 -26.96
C TYR A 659 1.87 -45.21 -26.99
N GLN A 660 2.51 -44.05 -27.07
CA GLN A 660 3.95 -43.93 -26.96
C GLN A 660 4.38 -44.33 -25.55
N GLU A 661 5.52 -45.00 -25.46
CA GLU A 661 6.13 -45.28 -24.17
C GLU A 661 6.68 -43.96 -23.60
N ILE A 662 6.30 -43.66 -22.36
CA ILE A 662 6.75 -42.46 -21.66
C ILE A 662 7.99 -42.84 -20.87
N PRO A 663 9.19 -42.35 -21.24
CA PRO A 663 10.40 -42.66 -20.50
C PRO A 663 10.30 -42.04 -19.11
N LEU A 664 10.42 -42.88 -18.08
CA LEU A 664 10.30 -42.46 -16.67
C LEU A 664 11.61 -41.83 -16.15
N THR A 665 12.34 -41.12 -17.02
CA THR A 665 13.64 -40.50 -16.74
C THR A 665 13.57 -39.40 -15.69
N PHE A 666 12.38 -38.85 -15.43
CA PHE A 666 12.13 -37.91 -14.34
C PHE A 666 12.06 -38.59 -12.96
N MET A 667 11.88 -39.92 -12.91
CA MET A 667 11.97 -40.67 -11.67
C MET A 667 13.43 -40.93 -11.32
N LYS A 668 13.83 -40.60 -10.09
CA LYS A 668 15.17 -40.93 -9.60
C LYS A 668 15.23 -42.41 -9.23
N THR A 669 15.96 -43.21 -10.00
CA THR A 669 16.26 -44.61 -9.65
C THR A 669 17.29 -44.65 -8.53
N ILE A 670 16.90 -45.01 -7.30
CA ILE A 670 17.83 -45.16 -6.18
C ILE A 670 18.29 -46.63 -6.13
N VAL A 671 19.54 -46.90 -6.52
CA VAL A 671 20.17 -48.22 -6.40
C VAL A 671 21.17 -48.19 -5.24
N ARG A 672 20.99 -48.99 -4.19
CA ARG A 672 22.00 -49.20 -3.13
C ARG A 672 22.44 -50.65 -3.05
N ARG A 673 23.76 -50.86 -3.00
CA ARG A 673 24.45 -52.15 -2.90
C ARG A 673 24.77 -52.42 -1.43
N VAL A 674 24.30 -53.54 -0.87
CA VAL A 674 24.72 -54.03 0.45
C VAL A 674 25.52 -55.31 0.25
N ILE A 675 26.71 -55.38 0.85
CA ILE A 675 27.53 -56.59 0.93
C ILE A 675 27.31 -57.14 2.35
N GLU A 676 26.66 -58.29 2.47
CA GLU A 676 26.68 -59.07 3.72
C GLU A 676 27.91 -59.99 3.68
N GLU A 677 28.83 -59.81 4.61
CA GLU A 677 29.85 -60.80 4.91
C GLU A 677 29.27 -61.82 5.90
N VAL A 678 29.01 -63.03 5.40
CA VAL A 678 28.96 -64.25 6.22
C VAL A 678 30.13 -65.13 5.77
N PRO A 679 30.92 -65.72 6.66
CA PRO A 679 32.07 -66.51 6.26
C PRO A 679 31.62 -67.75 5.47
N GLY A 680 31.93 -67.78 4.17
CA GLY A 680 31.97 -69.01 3.38
C GLY A 680 31.02 -69.16 2.20
N VAL A 681 29.94 -68.38 2.04
CA VAL A 681 29.07 -68.47 0.84
C VAL A 681 28.42 -67.12 0.49
N THR A 682 28.74 -66.58 -0.69
CA THR A 682 28.04 -65.42 -1.26
C THR A 682 26.75 -65.89 -1.97
N ARG A 683 25.58 -65.51 -1.45
CA ARG A 683 24.31 -65.59 -2.19
C ARG A 683 23.68 -64.20 -2.26
N THR A 684 23.53 -63.67 -3.46
CA THR A 684 22.85 -62.40 -3.71
C THR A 684 21.34 -62.60 -3.59
N ARG A 685 20.69 -61.93 -2.62
CA ARG A 685 19.23 -61.85 -2.54
C ARG A 685 18.81 -60.39 -2.45
N TYR A 686 17.98 -59.96 -3.38
CA TYR A 686 17.42 -58.60 -3.44
C TYR A 686 16.24 -58.51 -2.47
N ILE A 687 16.32 -57.64 -1.46
CA ILE A 687 15.18 -57.33 -0.57
C ILE A 687 15.15 -55.81 -0.32
N GLU A 688 14.00 -55.20 -0.60
CA GLU A 688 13.74 -53.76 -0.46
C GLU A 688 13.47 -53.36 1.01
N ARG A 689 14.21 -52.38 1.56
CA ARG A 689 13.76 -51.38 2.58
C ARG A 689 14.88 -50.40 3.01
N PRO A 690 14.56 -49.17 3.49
CA PRO A 690 15.44 -47.98 3.32
C PRO A 690 16.05 -47.40 4.60
N LYS A 691 17.15 -46.63 4.46
CA LYS A 691 17.47 -45.40 5.26
C LYS A 691 18.56 -44.52 4.63
N PHE A 692 18.38 -43.19 4.72
CA PHE A 692 19.09 -42.12 4.02
C PHE A 692 20.43 -41.70 4.66
N LYS A 693 21.33 -41.09 3.86
CA LYS A 693 22.40 -40.20 4.35
C LYS A 693 22.49 -38.96 3.44
N LYS A 694 22.41 -37.79 4.07
CA LYS A 694 22.47 -36.43 3.50
C LYS A 694 23.95 -36.02 3.38
N ILE A 695 24.38 -35.47 2.25
CA ILE A 695 25.68 -34.76 2.14
C ILE A 695 25.46 -33.47 1.36
N THR A 696 25.86 -32.37 1.98
CA THR A 696 25.93 -31.00 1.45
C THR A 696 27.29 -30.80 0.78
N ILE A 697 27.38 -30.16 -0.39
CA ILE A 697 28.64 -29.63 -0.93
C ILE A 697 28.38 -28.27 -1.60
N GLU A 698 29.16 -27.27 -1.19
CA GLU A 698 29.37 -25.96 -1.82
C GLU A 698 30.41 -26.04 -2.96
N GLY A 699 30.28 -25.18 -3.98
CA GLY A 699 31.42 -24.66 -4.74
C GLY A 699 31.53 -25.03 -6.24
N ASP A 700 31.04 -24.12 -7.08
CA ASP A 700 31.51 -23.64 -8.39
C ASP A 700 32.51 -24.44 -9.27
N THR A 701 32.09 -24.70 -10.52
CA THR A 701 32.63 -24.18 -11.82
C THR A 701 32.51 -25.18 -12.97
N GLU A 702 32.26 -24.62 -14.16
CA GLU A 702 31.94 -25.25 -15.44
C GLU A 702 33.01 -26.19 -16.01
N THR A 703 32.61 -27.24 -16.75
CA THR A 703 32.86 -27.38 -18.21
C THR A 703 32.33 -28.70 -18.78
N ILE A 704 31.93 -28.62 -20.06
CA ILE A 704 31.30 -29.64 -20.90
C ILE A 704 32.33 -30.69 -21.38
N THR A 705 31.98 -31.99 -21.42
CA THR A 705 32.53 -32.91 -22.44
C THR A 705 31.66 -34.14 -22.74
N ARG A 706 31.12 -34.13 -23.96
CA ARG A 706 31.07 -35.19 -25.00
C ARG A 706 30.86 -36.67 -24.61
N VAL A 707 29.79 -37.24 -25.16
CA VAL A 707 29.48 -38.68 -25.24
C VAL A 707 30.48 -39.42 -26.14
N VAL A 708 31.01 -40.55 -25.65
CA VAL A 708 31.53 -41.66 -26.46
C VAL A 708 31.02 -42.96 -25.84
N GLU A 709 30.21 -43.71 -26.59
CA GLU A 709 29.83 -45.09 -26.28
C GLU A 709 31.05 -46.02 -26.41
N GLY A 710 31.24 -46.90 -25.43
CA GLY A 710 32.21 -47.98 -25.48
C GLY A 710 31.81 -49.12 -24.54
N SER A 711 31.50 -50.28 -25.12
CA SER A 711 31.13 -51.53 -24.43
C SER A 711 32.26 -52.09 -23.55
N PRO A 712 31.96 -52.89 -22.51
CA PRO A 712 32.85 -53.13 -21.38
C PRO A 712 33.93 -54.19 -21.67
N SER A 713 35.14 -53.98 -21.15
CA SER A 713 36.18 -55.01 -21.04
C SER A 713 36.45 -55.34 -19.56
N PHE A 714 36.45 -56.62 -19.24
CA PHE A 714 36.78 -57.15 -17.91
C PHE A 714 38.30 -57.27 -17.76
N GLY A 715 38.85 -56.76 -16.65
CA GLY A 715 40.24 -56.96 -16.26
C GLY A 715 40.37 -57.11 -14.75
N ARG A 716 40.77 -58.31 -14.30
CA ARG A 716 41.18 -58.60 -12.91
C ARG A 716 42.53 -57.95 -12.65
N MET A 717 42.68 -57.24 -11.54
CA MET A 717 43.99 -57.00 -10.92
C MET A 717 43.93 -57.23 -9.41
N THR A 718 44.81 -58.13 -8.98
CA THR A 718 45.14 -58.50 -7.60
C THR A 718 46.01 -57.39 -6.99
N LYS A 719 45.69 -56.90 -5.78
CA LYS A 719 46.55 -55.96 -5.06
C LYS A 719 47.12 -56.63 -3.80
N ILE A 720 48.44 -56.75 -3.78
CA ILE A 720 49.25 -57.16 -2.62
C ILE A 720 49.36 -55.94 -1.69
N VAL A 721 49.15 -56.17 -0.39
CA VAL A 721 49.31 -55.17 0.68
C VAL A 721 50.72 -55.26 1.22
N GLN A 722 51.41 -54.12 1.36
CA GLN A 722 52.43 -53.98 2.38
C GLN A 722 52.48 -52.54 2.88
N SER A 723 52.71 -52.46 4.19
CA SER A 723 52.58 -51.34 5.10
C SER A 723 53.85 -50.51 5.23
N GLU A 724 53.65 -49.37 5.91
CA GLU A 724 54.57 -48.72 6.85
C GLU A 724 55.55 -47.63 6.39
N GLU A 725 55.45 -46.54 7.17
CA GLU A 725 56.47 -45.63 7.70
C GLU A 725 56.95 -44.41 6.87
N GLU A 726 56.66 -43.24 7.48
CA GLU A 726 57.36 -41.94 7.45
C GLU A 726 58.91 -42.05 7.61
N PRO A 727 59.78 -41.00 7.62
CA PRO A 727 59.52 -39.54 7.83
C PRO A 727 60.48 -38.53 7.09
N TRP A 728 60.29 -37.23 7.42
CA TRP A 728 61.18 -36.03 7.28
C TRP A 728 61.37 -35.47 5.85
N PHE A 729 61.18 -34.17 5.55
CA PHE A 729 61.42 -32.91 6.27
C PHE A 729 60.28 -31.90 6.11
#